data_AF-A0AAV8TVK6-F1
#
_entry.id   AF-A0AAV8TVK6-F1
#
_cell.length_a   1.000
_cell.length_b   1.000
_cell.length_c   1.000
_cell.angle_alpha   90.00
_cell.angle_beta   90.00
_cell.angle_gamma   90.00
#
_symmetry.space_group_name_H-M   'P 1'
#
loop_
_entity.id
_entity.type
_entity.pdbx_description
1 polymer ?
#
loop_
_entity_poly.entity_id
_entity_poly.type
_entity_poly.pdbx_seq_one_letter_code
_entity_poly.pdbx_strand_id
1 'polypeptide(L)'
;MSMYITQLKTKKIKLLSLSSPRTSLSSFVVLRCALEFDSFHLLGFSTPFNEPRFAMHHNSREKPDIRESQLKDYKCKYYHEMKRGIIRVKVSNSLYNCSYCHGRRKDYQLKELHQHASSVGRGSRWRSIREKAWHLALEDYLKRYLIDKETSECYPKTDSHIINNYKKDQLFVWPWVGIIANIQTQLVNGRRVGESGKKLKDQLAADGFDLVKVDPLWSHHGHSGFAIVEFKKDWGGFENAIMFDKKFEVSCCGRKEFFSKPTHYQKDRLYGWIARDDDYNSCGIVGDHLRKNGDLKSLSEIDAEDRQKASKLISSLTNTLQMKVDCLKEMKDKCHETSTHLDRVMDETDAIVKSYNEEITRMQQNARDHFDKIYLAHEEATLQLKSQRRELEQHEKQLQRRQAHNEDERRKLLHDKKMNERATLEQQKADETVLRLAKEQKMEKEKLHKKIILLEKKLDAKQALELEIEQLKGSLQVMKHMGENEDVEVKRKMEEIQQELMDKQEDLESYELLNQTLIVKERRSNDELQEARKELINGLKEIKARAIGVKRMGELDGTVFYNAMKEQFPKEEAKLKAVELCSIWENHIRDSGWFPFRIITDEEGKTKEIIKEDDEKLKKLKNELNDEVYNAVTTALKELNEYNPSGRYIVSELWNFSLQRKATLEEAVEHICQQWRLHKRRRT
;
A
#
# COMPACT_ATOMS: atom_id res chain seq x y z
N MET A 1 39.45 -41.27 -12.92
CA MET A 1 39.77 -40.90 -11.52
C MET A 1 38.42 -40.55 -10.89
N SER A 2 37.75 -41.38 -10.07
CA SER A 2 38.20 -42.10 -8.86
C SER A 2 38.74 -41.12 -7.80
N MET A 3 38.22 -41.03 -6.57
CA MET A 3 37.16 -41.77 -5.82
C MET A 3 36.37 -40.72 -4.98
N TYR A 4 35.05 -40.75 -4.76
CA TYR A 4 34.25 -41.55 -3.80
C TYR A 4 32.77 -41.02 -3.87
N ILE A 5 31.64 -41.67 -3.53
CA ILE A 5 31.25 -42.95 -2.89
C ILE A 5 31.39 -43.01 -1.34
N THR A 6 30.35 -43.04 -0.49
CA THR A 6 28.88 -42.81 -0.60
C THR A 6 28.31 -42.69 0.84
N GLN A 7 27.13 -42.07 1.03
CA GLN A 7 26.06 -42.73 1.82
C GLN A 7 24.66 -42.20 1.48
N LEU A 8 23.74 -43.13 1.22
CA LEU A 8 22.32 -42.92 0.98
C LEU A 8 21.53 -43.72 2.01
N LYS A 9 20.47 -43.14 2.59
CA LYS A 9 19.25 -43.90 2.92
C LYS A 9 18.02 -43.10 2.51
N THR A 10 17.21 -43.71 1.67
CA THR A 10 15.98 -43.15 1.10
C THR A 10 14.74 -43.78 1.74
N LYS A 11 13.62 -43.05 1.70
CA LYS A 11 12.29 -43.66 1.59
C LYS A 11 11.50 -42.95 0.49
N LYS A 12 10.62 -43.68 -0.18
CA LYS A 12 10.09 -43.37 -1.50
C LYS A 12 8.62 -42.94 -1.48
N ILE A 13 8.32 -41.91 -2.29
CA ILE A 13 7.17 -41.81 -3.20
C ILE A 13 5.75 -41.88 -2.59
N LYS A 14 5.01 -40.76 -2.75
CA LYS A 14 3.85 -40.76 -3.66
C LYS A 14 3.68 -39.40 -4.36
N LEU A 15 3.46 -39.44 -5.66
CA LEU A 15 3.04 -38.31 -6.50
C LEU A 15 1.51 -38.19 -6.47
N LEU A 16 0.97 -36.98 -6.65
CA LEU A 16 -0.16 -36.73 -7.56
C LEU A 16 -0.40 -35.22 -7.84
N SER A 17 -0.73 -34.96 -9.12
CA SER A 17 -1.49 -33.83 -9.69
C SER A 17 -1.59 -32.46 -8.98
N LEU A 18 -0.97 -31.46 -9.62
CA LEU A 18 -1.60 -30.22 -10.12
C LEU A 18 -2.98 -29.79 -9.53
N SER A 19 -2.98 -28.69 -8.79
CA SER A 19 -3.98 -27.60 -8.96
C SER A 19 -3.49 -26.30 -8.32
N SER A 20 -3.50 -25.19 -9.06
CA SER A 20 -3.50 -23.85 -8.45
C SER A 20 -4.94 -23.44 -8.16
N PRO A 21 -5.18 -22.66 -7.09
CA PRO A 21 -5.48 -21.26 -7.37
C PRO A 21 -4.77 -20.26 -6.46
N ARG A 22 -4.86 -18.99 -6.84
CA ARG A 22 -4.38 -17.79 -6.14
C ARG A 22 -5.15 -17.57 -4.82
N THR A 23 -4.49 -17.10 -3.75
CA THR A 23 -4.73 -15.79 -3.08
C THR A 23 -3.89 -15.61 -1.79
N SER A 24 -3.92 -14.39 -1.23
CA SER A 24 -3.38 -13.96 0.08
C SER A 24 -1.93 -14.32 0.42
N LEU A 25 -0.99 -13.46 0.02
CA LEU A 25 0.24 -13.21 0.79
C LEU A 25 0.02 -11.98 1.69
N SER A 26 -0.34 -12.22 2.95
CA SER A 26 -0.52 -11.16 3.95
C SER A 26 -0.15 -11.66 5.35
N SER A 27 1.12 -12.01 5.55
CA SER A 27 1.77 -12.26 6.85
C SER A 27 3.29 -12.29 6.65
N PHE A 28 4.03 -11.79 7.65
CA PHE A 28 5.46 -11.47 7.61
C PHE A 28 5.79 -10.35 6.58
N VAL A 29 6.41 -9.22 6.94
CA VAL A 29 7.31 -8.98 8.07
C VAL A 29 6.81 -7.84 8.98
N VAL A 30 6.29 -8.19 10.16
CA VAL A 30 6.14 -7.28 11.32
C VAL A 30 6.42 -8.08 12.60
N LEU A 31 7.70 -8.33 12.91
CA LEU A 31 8.21 -8.78 14.23
C LEU A 31 9.73 -9.03 14.21
N ARG A 32 10.54 -7.94 14.20
CA ARG A 32 11.95 -8.00 14.67
C ARG A 32 12.52 -6.60 14.97
N CYS A 33 12.30 -6.10 16.18
CA CYS A 33 13.11 -5.08 16.88
C CYS A 33 12.54 -4.85 18.30
N ALA A 34 12.65 -5.89 19.12
CA ALA A 34 12.47 -5.86 20.57
C ALA A 34 13.40 -6.94 21.15
N LEU A 35 13.87 -6.76 22.39
CA LEU A 35 14.99 -7.51 23.00
C LEU A 35 16.38 -7.17 22.42
N GLU A 36 16.85 -5.95 22.68
CA GLU A 36 18.26 -5.65 23.02
C GLU A 36 18.38 -4.20 23.51
N PHE A 37 18.20 -3.98 24.83
CA PHE A 37 18.79 -2.92 25.66
C PHE A 37 18.14 -2.95 27.06
N ASP A 38 18.56 -3.89 27.91
CA ASP A 38 18.15 -3.91 29.32
C ASP A 38 19.26 -4.48 30.23
N SER A 39 20.39 -3.78 30.24
CA SER A 39 21.50 -3.98 31.18
C SER A 39 22.50 -2.83 31.08
N PHE A 40 22.38 -1.84 31.97
CA PHE A 40 23.51 -1.21 32.69
C PHE A 40 22.97 -0.21 33.74
N HIS A 41 22.74 -0.71 34.95
CA HIS A 41 22.63 0.09 36.17
C HIS A 41 23.78 -0.34 37.10
N LEU A 42 24.20 0.56 38.02
CA LEU A 42 25.54 0.67 38.63
C LEU A 42 26.49 1.47 37.72
N LEU A 43 27.16 2.53 38.17
CA LEU A 43 27.43 2.95 39.54
C LEU A 43 26.50 4.07 40.05
N GLY A 44 26.35 4.17 41.37
CA GLY A 44 25.72 5.31 42.02
C GLY A 44 26.61 5.89 43.12
N PHE A 45 26.45 7.19 43.40
CA PHE A 45 26.89 7.80 44.64
C PHE A 45 25.71 8.53 45.28
N SER A 46 25.34 8.07 46.48
CA SER A 46 24.41 8.74 47.39
C SER A 46 25.14 9.94 48.05
N THR A 47 24.52 10.89 48.77
CA THR A 47 23.43 10.81 49.75
C THR A 47 22.62 12.15 49.77
N PRO A 48 21.85 12.59 50.80
CA PRO A 48 20.42 12.87 50.56
C PRO A 48 19.94 14.28 51.01
N PHE A 49 18.68 14.60 50.72
CA PHE A 49 17.90 15.45 51.62
C PHE A 49 16.42 15.04 51.64
N ASN A 50 15.78 15.15 52.81
CA ASN A 50 14.37 14.78 52.99
C ASN A 50 13.44 15.93 52.59
N GLU A 51 12.36 15.61 51.87
CA GLU A 51 11.13 16.41 51.91
C GLU A 51 9.99 15.61 52.57
N PRO A 52 9.17 16.23 53.45
CA PRO A 52 8.11 15.54 54.18
C PRO A 52 6.86 15.34 53.33
N ARG A 53 6.18 14.20 53.54
CA ARG A 53 4.88 13.91 52.91
C ARG A 53 3.78 14.84 53.43
N PHE A 54 3.43 15.88 52.67
CA PHE A 54 2.14 16.54 52.82
C PHE A 54 1.10 15.91 51.89
N ALA A 55 0.24 15.06 52.45
CA ALA A 55 -0.93 14.54 51.75
C ALA A 55 -1.98 15.64 51.62
N MET A 56 -2.02 16.34 50.48
CA MET A 56 -3.16 17.20 50.15
C MET A 56 -4.29 16.36 49.55
N HIS A 57 -5.50 16.53 50.11
CA HIS A 57 -6.70 15.82 49.68
C HIS A 57 -7.04 16.12 48.21
N HIS A 58 -7.53 15.10 47.50
CA HIS A 58 -8.22 15.25 46.22
C HIS A 58 -9.57 15.98 46.42
N ASN A 59 -9.53 17.31 46.53
CA ASN A 59 -10.72 18.13 46.27
C ASN A 59 -10.81 18.37 44.76
N SER A 60 -11.89 17.89 44.17
CA SER A 60 -12.22 18.02 42.75
C SER A 60 -12.31 19.49 42.35
N ARG A 61 -11.21 20.05 41.85
CA ARG A 61 -11.18 21.42 41.34
C ARG A 61 -11.86 21.45 39.98
N GLU A 62 -13.16 21.75 39.98
CA GLU A 62 -13.94 21.99 38.78
C GLU A 62 -13.19 22.95 37.85
N LYS A 63 -13.08 22.61 36.57
CA LYS A 63 -12.54 23.53 35.57
C LYS A 63 -13.51 24.72 35.51
N PRO A 64 -13.07 25.97 35.77
CA PRO A 64 -13.97 27.11 35.72
C PRO A 64 -14.58 27.21 34.31
N ASP A 65 -15.88 27.50 34.23
CA ASP A 65 -16.54 27.72 32.94
C ASP A 65 -15.74 28.79 32.17
N ILE A 66 -15.38 28.48 30.93
CA ILE A 66 -14.60 29.35 30.04
C ILE A 66 -15.28 30.73 29.93
N ARG A 67 -16.61 30.78 30.06
CA ARG A 67 -17.40 32.03 30.10
C ARG A 67 -17.15 32.89 31.34
N GLU A 68 -16.89 32.29 32.50
CA GLU A 68 -16.63 33.02 33.74
C GLU A 68 -15.22 33.62 33.77
N SER A 69 -14.21 32.88 33.29
CA SER A 69 -12.87 33.43 33.02
C SER A 69 -12.96 34.65 32.10
N GLN A 70 -13.56 34.50 30.92
CA GLN A 70 -13.68 35.60 29.95
C GLN A 70 -14.46 36.80 30.51
N LEU A 71 -15.51 36.59 31.32
CA LEU A 71 -16.24 37.67 31.99
C LEU A 71 -15.36 38.44 32.98
N LYS A 72 -14.54 37.72 33.76
CA LYS A 72 -13.61 38.29 34.75
C LYS A 72 -12.50 39.10 34.07
N ASP A 73 -11.93 38.57 32.99
CA ASP A 73 -10.83 39.21 32.26
C ASP A 73 -11.30 40.48 31.54
N TYR A 74 -12.45 40.43 30.87
CA TYR A 74 -13.07 41.65 30.30
C TYR A 74 -13.46 42.66 31.39
N LYS A 75 -14.01 42.24 32.53
CA LYS A 75 -14.34 43.17 33.64
C LYS A 75 -13.07 43.87 34.14
N CYS A 76 -11.99 43.11 34.34
CA CYS A 76 -10.72 43.64 34.80
C CYS A 76 -10.13 44.66 33.81
N LYS A 77 -10.15 44.35 32.51
CA LYS A 77 -9.71 45.27 31.45
C LYS A 77 -10.48 46.59 31.50
N TYR A 78 -11.81 46.54 31.45
CA TYR A 78 -12.64 47.74 31.35
C TYR A 78 -12.60 48.63 32.60
N TYR A 79 -12.44 48.04 33.79
CA TYR A 79 -12.20 48.78 35.03
C TYR A 79 -10.88 49.57 34.97
N HIS A 80 -9.81 48.98 34.43
CA HIS A 80 -8.52 49.66 34.26
C HIS A 80 -8.57 50.76 33.20
N GLU A 81 -9.34 50.60 32.12
CA GLU A 81 -9.51 51.65 31.11
C GLU A 81 -10.29 52.85 31.67
N MET A 82 -11.32 52.64 32.51
CA MET A 82 -11.98 53.72 33.28
C MET A 82 -11.02 54.40 34.26
N LYS A 83 -10.26 53.62 35.04
CA LYS A 83 -9.27 54.14 36.00
C LYS A 83 -8.15 54.95 35.33
N ARG A 84 -7.82 54.65 34.07
CA ARG A 84 -6.86 55.41 33.24
C ARG A 84 -7.47 56.63 32.54
N GLY A 85 -8.77 56.92 32.73
CA GLY A 85 -9.46 58.05 32.09
C GLY A 85 -9.74 57.87 30.60
N ILE A 86 -9.51 56.69 30.03
CA ILE A 86 -9.78 56.38 28.62
C ILE A 86 -11.28 56.44 28.34
N ILE A 87 -12.10 56.08 29.34
CA ILE A 87 -13.55 56.22 29.34
C ILE A 87 -13.93 57.37 30.27
N ARG A 88 -14.59 58.39 29.72
CA ARG A 88 -15.16 59.49 30.50
C ARG A 88 -16.57 59.12 30.98
N VAL A 89 -16.64 58.70 32.24
CA VAL A 89 -17.89 58.34 32.95
C VAL A 89 -18.60 59.58 33.52
N LYS A 90 -17.84 60.58 33.98
CA LYS A 90 -18.37 61.86 34.49
C LYS A 90 -18.50 62.86 33.34
N VAL A 91 -19.66 63.51 33.23
CA VAL A 91 -19.96 64.52 32.20
C VAL A 91 -19.97 65.93 32.78
N SER A 92 -20.60 66.12 33.95
CA SER A 92 -20.60 67.37 34.72
C SER A 92 -20.40 67.07 36.21
N ASN A 93 -20.47 68.06 37.09
CA ASN A 93 -20.32 67.83 38.53
C ASN A 93 -21.40 66.94 39.17
N SER A 94 -22.58 66.84 38.55
CA SER A 94 -23.70 66.02 39.04
C SER A 94 -24.18 64.94 38.06
N LEU A 95 -23.71 64.98 36.80
CA LEU A 95 -24.17 64.10 35.72
C LEU A 95 -23.08 63.14 35.22
N TYR A 96 -23.48 61.89 35.04
CA TYR A 96 -22.63 60.76 34.63
C TYR A 96 -23.33 59.95 33.53
N ASN A 97 -22.57 59.27 32.68
CA ASN A 97 -23.13 58.60 31.49
C ASN A 97 -22.53 57.20 31.29
N CYS A 98 -23.33 56.26 30.77
CA CYS A 98 -22.88 54.93 30.39
C CYS A 98 -22.53 54.91 28.89
N SER A 99 -21.24 55.03 28.56
CA SER A 99 -20.73 55.09 27.18
C SER A 99 -21.00 53.83 26.33
N TYR A 100 -21.62 52.79 26.89
CA TYR A 100 -21.83 51.48 26.28
C TYR A 100 -23.28 51.19 25.90
N CYS A 101 -24.25 51.93 26.46
CA CYS A 101 -25.67 51.78 26.10
C CYS A 101 -26.03 52.58 24.82
N HIS A 102 -25.63 52.04 23.66
CA HIS A 102 -25.70 52.68 22.34
C HIS A 102 -27.11 53.03 21.80
N GLY A 103 -28.18 52.72 22.53
CA GLY A 103 -29.55 53.14 22.23
C GLY A 103 -30.17 54.14 23.22
N ARG A 104 -29.46 54.54 24.28
CA ARG A 104 -29.96 55.49 25.30
C ARG A 104 -28.81 56.36 25.86
N ARG A 105 -28.47 57.45 25.16
CA ARG A 105 -27.70 58.56 25.75
C ARG A 105 -28.60 59.32 26.75
N LYS A 106 -28.84 58.72 27.92
CA LYS A 106 -29.40 59.39 29.09
C LYS A 106 -28.24 59.77 29.99
N ASP A 107 -28.24 61.00 30.50
CA ASP A 107 -27.39 61.36 31.63
C ASP A 107 -28.09 60.94 32.94
N TYR A 108 -27.30 60.46 33.88
CA TYR A 108 -27.74 59.85 35.14
C TYR A 108 -27.11 60.60 36.32
N GLN A 109 -27.83 60.73 37.42
CA GLN A 109 -27.22 61.04 38.72
C GLN A 109 -26.35 59.85 39.20
N LEU A 110 -25.38 60.09 40.07
CA LEU A 110 -24.41 59.06 40.51
C LEU A 110 -25.08 57.76 41.00
N LYS A 111 -26.14 57.89 41.81
CA LYS A 111 -26.92 56.76 42.35
C LYS A 111 -27.72 56.03 41.27
N GLU A 112 -28.32 56.75 40.32
CA GLU A 112 -29.01 56.15 39.17
C GLU A 112 -28.04 55.38 38.26
N LEU A 113 -26.83 55.92 38.00
CA LEU A 113 -25.85 55.25 37.14
C LEU A 113 -25.33 53.97 37.79
N HIS A 114 -25.12 53.97 39.11
CA HIS A 114 -24.75 52.76 39.85
C HIS A 114 -25.84 51.67 39.74
N GLN A 115 -27.12 52.05 39.87
CA GLN A 115 -28.25 51.13 39.68
C GLN A 115 -28.37 50.63 38.23
N HIS A 116 -28.15 51.49 37.24
CA HIS A 116 -28.08 51.13 35.82
C HIS A 116 -26.94 50.13 35.55
N ALA A 117 -25.74 50.40 36.05
CA ALA A 117 -24.57 49.54 35.91
C ALA A 117 -24.83 48.14 36.52
N SER A 118 -25.31 48.10 37.76
CA SER A 118 -25.64 46.87 38.47
C SER A 118 -26.72 46.05 37.76
N SER A 119 -27.85 46.66 37.40
CA SER A 119 -28.98 45.98 36.74
C SER A 119 -28.66 45.48 35.32
N VAL A 120 -27.80 46.17 34.56
CA VAL A 120 -27.35 45.68 33.26
C VAL A 120 -26.31 44.58 33.40
N GLY A 121 -25.30 44.76 34.28
CA GLY A 121 -24.22 43.80 34.50
C GLY A 121 -24.72 42.45 35.00
N ARG A 122 -25.76 42.46 35.85
CA ARG A 122 -26.40 41.28 36.45
C ARG A 122 -27.64 40.81 35.66
N GLY A 123 -27.91 41.40 34.49
CA GLY A 123 -29.09 41.16 33.68
C GLY A 123 -29.16 39.80 32.96
N SER A 124 -30.27 39.59 32.23
CA SER A 124 -30.69 38.31 31.64
C SER A 124 -29.74 37.68 30.58
N ARG A 125 -30.03 36.44 30.15
CA ARG A 125 -29.18 35.62 29.26
C ARG A 125 -28.85 36.22 27.88
N TRP A 126 -29.60 37.23 27.42
CA TRP A 126 -29.50 37.76 26.05
C TRP A 126 -28.41 38.81 25.81
N ARG A 127 -27.72 39.32 26.84
CA ARG A 127 -26.58 40.25 26.68
C ARG A 127 -25.26 39.51 26.57
N SER A 128 -24.35 40.01 25.73
CA SER A 128 -23.02 39.44 25.53
C SER A 128 -22.14 39.52 26.79
N ILE A 129 -21.13 38.65 26.86
CA ILE A 129 -20.16 38.62 27.98
C ILE A 129 -19.45 39.98 28.11
N ARG A 130 -19.10 40.64 27.00
CA ARG A 130 -18.46 41.97 27.00
C ARG A 130 -19.36 43.06 27.56
N GLU A 131 -20.65 43.08 27.21
CA GLU A 131 -21.60 44.05 27.76
C GLU A 131 -21.76 43.89 29.27
N LYS A 132 -21.86 42.65 29.77
CA LYS A 132 -21.96 42.38 31.21
C LYS A 132 -20.68 42.81 31.94
N ALA A 133 -19.52 42.45 31.40
CA ALA A 133 -18.22 42.87 31.91
C ALA A 133 -18.09 44.40 32.04
N TRP A 134 -18.49 45.15 31.00
CA TRP A 134 -18.49 46.62 31.01
C TRP A 134 -19.30 47.21 32.17
N HIS A 135 -20.53 46.75 32.36
CA HIS A 135 -21.43 47.34 33.35
C HIS A 135 -21.08 46.88 34.78
N LEU A 136 -20.55 45.67 34.96
CA LEU A 136 -19.97 45.24 36.24
C LEU A 136 -18.66 45.99 36.58
N ALA A 137 -17.87 46.39 35.58
CA ALA A 137 -16.69 47.24 35.78
C ALA A 137 -17.09 48.67 36.17
N LEU A 138 -18.17 49.19 35.57
CA LEU A 138 -18.75 50.50 35.90
C LEU A 138 -19.29 50.52 37.34
N GLU A 139 -19.98 49.47 37.78
CA GLU A 139 -20.45 49.31 39.17
C GLU A 139 -19.29 49.42 40.18
N ASP A 140 -18.21 48.64 39.99
CA ASP A 140 -17.02 48.67 40.85
C ASP A 140 -16.32 50.04 40.85
N TYR A 141 -16.25 50.72 39.69
CA TYR A 141 -15.58 52.01 39.55
C TYR A 141 -16.34 53.13 40.28
N LEU A 142 -17.66 53.22 40.07
CA LEU A 142 -18.51 54.24 40.70
C LEU A 142 -18.49 54.11 42.23
N LYS A 143 -18.59 52.88 42.74
CA LYS A 143 -18.57 52.62 44.18
C LYS A 143 -17.28 53.10 44.83
N ARG A 144 -16.12 52.70 44.29
CA ARG A 144 -14.80 52.90 44.92
C ARG A 144 -14.21 54.31 44.80
N TYR A 145 -14.62 55.10 43.81
CA TYR A 145 -13.95 56.37 43.49
C TYR A 145 -14.82 57.62 43.59
N LEU A 146 -16.15 57.47 43.75
CA LEU A 146 -17.08 58.60 43.72
C LEU A 146 -18.04 58.63 44.91
N ILE A 147 -18.49 57.48 45.43
CA ILE A 147 -19.44 57.45 46.57
C ILE A 147 -18.70 57.69 47.90
N ASP A 148 -17.60 56.97 48.15
CA ASP A 148 -16.86 57.03 49.43
C ASP A 148 -16.11 58.36 49.68
N LYS A 149 -16.26 59.37 48.79
CA LYS A 149 -15.63 60.70 48.92
C LYS A 149 -16.55 61.80 49.45
N GLU A 150 -17.87 61.62 49.42
CA GLU A 150 -18.83 62.69 49.78
C GLU A 150 -19.07 62.82 51.31
N THR A 151 -18.42 61.99 52.13
CA THR A 151 -18.77 61.75 53.55
C THR A 151 -17.74 62.24 54.58
N SER A 152 -16.67 62.94 54.18
CA SER A 152 -15.43 63.02 54.98
C SER A 152 -15.03 64.41 55.52
N GLU A 153 -15.85 65.47 55.39
CA GLU A 153 -15.46 66.84 55.78
C GLU A 153 -16.51 67.55 56.67
N CYS A 154 -16.39 67.44 58.00
CA CYS A 154 -16.91 68.44 58.94
C CYS A 154 -16.32 68.30 60.36
N TYR A 155 -15.60 69.32 60.82
CA TYR A 155 -15.40 69.64 62.25
C TYR A 155 -15.14 71.15 62.41
N PRO A 156 -15.93 71.90 63.19
CA PRO A 156 -15.69 73.32 63.43
C PRO A 156 -14.60 73.55 64.50
N LYS A 157 -13.97 74.73 64.47
CA LYS A 157 -13.09 75.23 65.53
C LYS A 157 -13.90 76.09 66.51
N THR A 158 -13.68 75.93 67.81
CA THR A 158 -14.37 76.68 68.87
C THR A 158 -13.62 77.98 69.23
N ASP A 159 -14.35 78.95 69.77
CA ASP A 159 -13.94 80.35 69.85
C ASP A 159 -12.86 80.70 70.89
N SER A 160 -11.90 81.55 70.52
CA SER A 160 -10.77 81.95 71.37
C SER A 160 -11.04 83.16 72.28
N HIS A 161 -12.29 83.63 72.38
CA HIS A 161 -12.60 84.98 72.91
C HIS A 161 -12.33 85.18 74.41
N ILE A 162 -12.30 84.12 75.23
CA ILE A 162 -12.08 84.25 76.68
C ILE A 162 -10.60 84.51 77.04
N ILE A 163 -9.66 83.97 76.27
CA ILE A 163 -8.22 84.00 76.60
C ILE A 163 -7.63 85.41 76.45
N ASN A 164 -8.14 86.21 75.49
CA ASN A 164 -7.58 87.52 75.14
C ASN A 164 -7.77 88.62 76.22
N ASN A 165 -8.58 88.39 77.26
CA ASN A 165 -8.85 89.40 78.30
C ASN A 165 -7.85 89.38 79.47
N TYR A 166 -6.94 88.41 79.54
CA TYR A 166 -5.90 88.35 80.57
C TYR A 166 -4.52 88.66 79.96
N LYS A 167 -3.65 89.31 80.73
CA LYS A 167 -2.27 89.62 80.26
C LYS A 167 -1.51 88.30 80.08
N LYS A 168 -0.78 88.18 78.96
CA LYS A 168 -0.02 86.96 78.62
C LYS A 168 1.05 86.57 79.64
N ASP A 169 1.53 87.55 80.40
CA ASP A 169 2.56 87.44 81.42
C ASP A 169 1.95 87.27 82.83
N GLN A 170 0.61 87.23 82.95
CA GLN A 170 -0.03 86.99 84.24
C GLN A 170 0.16 85.53 84.65
N LEU A 171 0.73 85.35 85.84
CA LEU A 171 0.96 84.05 86.43
C LEU A 171 -0.31 83.55 87.15
N PHE A 172 -0.60 82.28 86.92
CA PHE A 172 -1.64 81.52 87.60
C PHE A 172 -0.96 80.32 88.28
N VAL A 173 -1.55 79.80 89.35
CA VAL A 173 -1.15 78.48 89.84
C VAL A 173 -1.58 77.43 88.81
N TRP A 174 -0.65 76.54 88.45
CA TRP A 174 -0.84 75.38 87.58
C TRP A 174 -0.54 74.09 88.37
N PRO A 175 -1.46 73.11 88.47
CA PRO A 175 -2.82 73.07 87.92
C PRO A 175 -3.69 74.25 88.34
N TRP A 176 -4.69 74.62 87.53
CA TRP A 176 -5.54 75.75 87.86
C TRP A 176 -6.26 75.52 89.19
N VAL A 177 -6.14 76.50 90.08
CA VAL A 177 -6.69 76.47 91.42
C VAL A 177 -7.54 77.70 91.68
N GLY A 178 -8.72 77.50 92.28
CA GLY A 178 -9.52 78.53 92.92
C GLY A 178 -9.34 78.52 94.44
N ILE A 179 -9.59 79.65 95.07
CA ILE A 179 -9.59 79.83 96.53
C ILE A 179 -11.00 80.20 96.95
N ILE A 180 -11.47 79.62 98.06
CA ILE A 180 -12.67 80.04 98.77
C ILE A 180 -12.27 80.51 100.16
N ALA A 181 -12.82 81.63 100.59
CA ALA A 181 -12.58 82.26 101.87
C ALA A 181 -13.89 82.58 102.61
N ASN A 182 -13.78 82.90 103.90
CA ASN A 182 -14.89 83.16 104.82
C ASN A 182 -15.85 81.95 104.99
N ILE A 183 -15.30 80.72 104.95
CA ILE A 183 -16.07 79.52 105.28
C ILE A 183 -16.34 79.52 106.78
N GLN A 184 -17.63 79.47 107.13
CA GLN A 184 -18.09 79.49 108.52
C GLN A 184 -17.48 78.34 109.34
N THR A 185 -17.04 78.66 110.55
CA THR A 185 -16.44 77.68 111.48
C THR A 185 -17.01 77.81 112.89
N GLN A 186 -17.38 76.68 113.47
CA GLN A 186 -17.84 76.58 114.85
C GLN A 186 -16.68 76.10 115.73
N LEU A 187 -16.57 76.63 116.95
CA LEU A 187 -15.55 76.19 117.92
C LEU A 187 -16.10 75.01 118.72
N VAL A 188 -15.63 73.81 118.42
CA VAL A 188 -16.05 72.55 119.08
C VAL A 188 -14.83 71.94 119.76
N ASN A 189 -14.91 71.71 121.07
CA ASN A 189 -13.83 71.14 121.89
C ASN A 189 -12.46 71.83 121.68
N GLY A 190 -12.47 73.16 121.59
CA GLY A 190 -11.27 73.99 121.40
C GLY A 190 -10.70 74.01 119.97
N ARG A 191 -11.31 73.32 119.00
CA ARG A 191 -10.90 73.35 117.58
C ARG A 191 -12.00 73.92 116.69
N ARG A 192 -11.61 74.60 115.62
CA ARG A 192 -12.52 75.04 114.56
C ARG A 192 -12.95 73.86 113.70
N VAL A 193 -14.26 73.68 113.53
CA VAL A 193 -14.88 72.73 112.61
C VAL A 193 -15.70 73.52 111.59
N GLY A 194 -15.56 73.21 110.31
CA GLY A 194 -16.27 73.85 109.20
C GLY A 194 -16.98 72.83 108.32
N GLU A 195 -17.59 73.29 107.23
CA GLU A 195 -18.26 72.40 106.28
C GLU A 195 -17.27 71.49 105.54
N SER A 196 -17.68 70.26 105.20
CA SER A 196 -16.82 69.35 104.45
C SER A 196 -16.56 69.84 103.02
N GLY A 197 -15.36 69.61 102.51
CA GLY A 197 -14.99 69.94 101.12
C GLY A 197 -15.93 69.33 100.09
N LYS A 198 -16.44 68.11 100.34
CA LYS A 198 -17.45 67.49 99.49
C LYS A 198 -18.72 68.36 99.37
N LYS A 199 -19.26 68.88 100.49
CA LYS A 199 -20.47 69.71 100.45
C LYS A 199 -20.26 70.99 99.64
N LEU A 200 -19.10 71.63 99.78
CA LEU A 200 -18.72 72.80 98.96
C LEU A 200 -18.54 72.41 97.48
N LYS A 201 -17.93 71.26 97.18
CA LYS A 201 -17.83 70.75 95.80
C LYS A 201 -19.20 70.50 95.19
N ASP A 202 -20.10 69.83 95.91
CA ASP A 202 -21.43 69.47 95.42
C ASP A 202 -22.28 70.74 95.16
N GLN A 203 -22.13 71.78 95.99
CA GLN A 203 -22.73 73.11 95.76
C GLN A 203 -22.18 73.79 94.50
N LEU A 204 -20.85 73.84 94.33
CA LEU A 204 -20.21 74.49 93.18
C LEU A 204 -20.43 73.73 91.86
N ALA A 205 -20.61 72.41 91.94
CA ALA A 205 -21.02 71.58 90.79
C ALA A 205 -22.48 71.85 90.40
N ALA A 206 -23.38 72.03 91.37
CA ALA A 206 -24.76 72.45 91.12
C ALA A 206 -24.85 73.89 90.57
N ASP A 207 -23.88 74.75 90.93
CA ASP A 207 -23.66 76.07 90.34
C ASP A 207 -23.09 76.05 88.90
N GLY A 208 -22.75 74.86 88.36
CA GLY A 208 -22.31 74.66 86.99
C GLY A 208 -20.78 74.58 86.77
N PHE A 209 -19.96 74.46 87.82
CA PHE A 209 -18.50 74.36 87.66
C PHE A 209 -17.99 72.92 87.55
N ASP A 210 -17.15 72.65 86.54
CA ASP A 210 -16.48 71.36 86.32
C ASP A 210 -15.22 71.25 87.20
N LEU A 211 -15.43 70.81 88.44
CA LEU A 211 -14.40 70.75 89.48
C LEU A 211 -13.80 69.36 89.66
N VAL A 212 -12.47 69.28 89.75
CA VAL A 212 -11.75 68.06 90.16
C VAL A 212 -11.94 67.83 91.66
N LYS A 213 -11.76 68.87 92.50
CA LYS A 213 -11.73 68.72 93.96
C LYS A 213 -12.09 70.02 94.69
N VAL A 214 -12.50 69.90 95.96
CA VAL A 214 -12.51 71.02 96.91
C VAL A 214 -11.97 70.55 98.27
N ASP A 215 -10.84 71.12 98.68
CA ASP A 215 -10.06 70.76 99.88
C ASP A 215 -10.05 71.91 100.89
N PRO A 216 -10.75 71.78 102.04
CA PRO A 216 -10.65 72.74 103.13
C PRO A 216 -9.25 72.71 103.75
N LEU A 217 -8.73 73.88 104.10
CA LEU A 217 -7.38 74.03 104.66
C LEU A 217 -7.41 73.94 106.20
N TRP A 218 -6.55 73.09 106.76
CA TRP A 218 -6.54 72.75 108.19
C TRP A 218 -5.26 73.21 108.89
N SER A 219 -5.43 73.93 109.99
CA SER A 219 -4.36 74.36 110.90
C SER A 219 -4.34 73.49 112.17
N HIS A 220 -3.36 73.70 113.06
CA HIS A 220 -3.37 73.09 114.40
C HIS A 220 -4.56 73.53 115.27
N HIS A 221 -5.16 74.69 114.99
CA HIS A 221 -6.42 75.15 115.58
C HIS A 221 -7.69 74.55 114.93
N GLY A 222 -7.54 73.66 113.94
CA GLY A 222 -8.63 73.13 113.13
C GLY A 222 -8.84 73.90 111.82
N HIS A 223 -10.07 73.86 111.31
CA HIS A 223 -10.47 74.42 110.02
C HIS A 223 -10.13 75.92 109.93
N SER A 224 -9.40 76.32 108.88
CA SER A 224 -8.87 77.70 108.74
C SER A 224 -9.90 78.75 108.32
N GLY A 225 -11.02 78.33 107.73
CA GLY A 225 -11.98 79.22 107.05
C GLY A 225 -11.70 79.39 105.56
N PHE A 226 -10.69 78.71 105.03
CA PHE A 226 -10.36 78.67 103.59
C PHE A 226 -10.49 77.26 103.02
N ALA A 227 -10.79 77.17 101.72
CA ALA A 227 -10.69 75.94 100.93
C ALA A 227 -10.06 76.22 99.56
N ILE A 228 -9.47 75.17 99.00
CA ILE A 228 -8.82 75.15 97.69
C ILE A 228 -9.71 74.37 96.71
N VAL A 229 -9.90 74.91 95.51
CA VAL A 229 -10.74 74.35 94.45
C VAL A 229 -9.83 73.92 93.30
N GLU A 230 -9.75 72.63 93.01
CA GLU A 230 -8.93 72.12 91.90
C GLU A 230 -9.75 71.98 90.61
N PHE A 231 -9.22 72.45 89.49
CA PHE A 231 -9.81 72.30 88.15
C PHE A 231 -8.99 71.34 87.27
N LYS A 232 -9.50 71.01 86.07
CA LYS A 232 -8.84 70.09 85.13
C LYS A 232 -7.51 70.65 84.61
N LYS A 233 -6.56 69.76 84.29
CA LYS A 233 -5.21 70.11 83.78
C LYS A 233 -5.21 70.36 82.26
N ASP A 234 -6.19 71.12 81.78
CA ASP A 234 -6.40 71.43 80.37
C ASP A 234 -7.02 72.83 80.20
N TRP A 235 -7.28 73.23 78.95
CA TRP A 235 -7.86 74.54 78.63
C TRP A 235 -9.33 74.69 79.01
N GLY A 236 -10.09 73.59 79.12
CA GLY A 236 -11.47 73.61 79.65
C GLY A 236 -11.49 73.81 81.18
N GLY A 237 -10.49 73.26 81.88
CA GLY A 237 -10.23 73.57 83.28
C GLY A 237 -9.86 75.03 83.51
N PHE A 238 -9.12 75.65 82.59
CA PHE A 238 -8.83 77.10 82.65
C PHE A 238 -10.11 77.92 82.52
N GLU A 239 -10.93 77.61 81.52
CA GLU A 239 -12.21 78.29 81.28
C GLU A 239 -13.13 78.21 82.51
N ASN A 240 -13.26 77.03 83.12
CA ASN A 240 -14.01 76.84 84.36
C ASN A 240 -13.45 77.65 85.54
N ALA A 241 -12.12 77.68 85.70
CA ALA A 241 -11.47 78.46 86.75
C ALA A 241 -11.66 79.98 86.57
N ILE A 242 -11.68 80.46 85.32
CA ILE A 242 -11.99 81.84 84.96
C ILE A 242 -13.49 82.17 85.15
N MET A 243 -14.41 81.23 84.89
CA MET A 243 -15.83 81.41 85.19
C MET A 243 -16.08 81.49 86.70
N PHE A 244 -15.36 80.70 87.49
CA PHE A 244 -15.38 80.74 88.95
C PHE A 244 -14.91 82.11 89.50
N ASP A 245 -13.76 82.61 89.04
CA ASP A 245 -13.22 83.93 89.38
C ASP A 245 -14.26 85.05 89.14
N LYS A 246 -14.85 85.05 87.93
CA LYS A 246 -15.85 86.03 87.51
C LYS A 246 -17.16 85.95 88.31
N LYS A 247 -17.63 84.76 88.70
CA LYS A 247 -18.88 84.63 89.49
C LYS A 247 -18.76 85.37 90.82
N PHE A 248 -17.64 85.20 91.52
CA PHE A 248 -17.42 85.87 92.80
C PHE A 248 -17.12 87.36 92.65
N GLU A 249 -16.37 87.78 91.62
CA GLU A 249 -16.16 89.21 91.32
C GLU A 249 -17.48 89.93 91.02
N VAL A 250 -18.34 89.40 90.13
CA VAL A 250 -19.67 89.95 89.80
C VAL A 250 -20.60 89.95 91.01
N SER A 251 -20.44 89.01 91.95
CA SER A 251 -21.21 88.96 93.20
C SER A 251 -20.73 89.95 94.27
N CYS A 252 -19.72 90.79 93.97
CA CYS A 252 -18.99 91.65 94.92
C CYS A 252 -18.45 90.86 96.14
N CYS A 253 -18.00 89.63 95.88
CA CYS A 253 -17.45 88.68 96.85
C CYS A 253 -16.09 88.13 96.33
N GLY A 254 -15.37 88.91 95.53
CA GLY A 254 -14.06 88.56 95.00
C GLY A 254 -12.93 88.85 96.00
N ARG A 255 -11.69 88.61 95.55
CA ARG A 255 -10.46 88.86 96.32
C ARG A 255 -10.38 90.27 96.90
N LYS A 256 -10.72 91.27 96.07
CA LYS A 256 -10.68 92.70 96.44
C LYS A 256 -11.65 93.00 97.58
N GLU A 257 -12.86 92.47 97.53
CA GLU A 257 -13.92 92.71 98.51
C GLU A 257 -13.72 91.94 99.81
N PHE A 258 -12.93 90.86 99.79
CA PHE A 258 -12.49 90.13 100.98
C PHE A 258 -11.47 90.94 101.79
N PHE A 259 -10.38 91.41 101.15
CA PHE A 259 -9.29 92.11 101.84
C PHE A 259 -9.56 93.59 102.15
N SER A 260 -10.51 94.24 101.48
CA SER A 260 -10.81 95.68 101.68
C SER A 260 -11.76 96.01 102.84
N LYS A 261 -12.37 95.00 103.49
CA LYS A 261 -13.38 95.20 104.55
C LYS A 261 -12.89 94.66 105.89
N PRO A 262 -13.00 95.43 107.00
CA PRO A 262 -12.74 94.91 108.34
C PRO A 262 -13.62 93.69 108.64
N THR A 263 -13.08 92.73 109.40
CA THR A 263 -13.71 91.41 109.61
C THR A 263 -15.13 91.48 110.18
N HIS A 264 -15.47 92.52 110.94
CA HIS A 264 -16.83 92.73 111.48
C HIS A 264 -17.84 93.29 110.46
N TYR A 265 -17.41 93.67 109.25
CA TYR A 265 -18.27 94.04 108.11
C TYR A 265 -18.35 92.94 107.03
N GLN A 266 -17.64 91.83 107.21
CA GLN A 266 -17.80 90.65 106.36
C GLN A 266 -19.10 89.93 106.77
N LYS A 267 -20.08 89.90 105.87
CA LYS A 267 -21.35 89.17 106.07
C LYS A 267 -21.11 87.67 105.94
N ASP A 268 -22.12 86.85 106.26
CA ASP A 268 -22.09 85.38 106.14
C ASP A 268 -22.13 84.87 104.67
N ARG A 269 -21.27 85.45 103.81
CA ARG A 269 -21.07 85.08 102.41
C ARG A 269 -19.69 84.47 102.24
N LEU A 270 -19.62 83.42 101.42
CA LEU A 270 -18.36 82.93 100.88
C LEU A 270 -17.77 83.97 99.91
N TYR A 271 -16.45 84.08 99.92
CA TYR A 271 -15.67 84.84 98.95
C TYR A 271 -14.85 83.88 98.10
N GLY A 272 -14.54 84.23 96.85
CA GLY A 272 -13.78 83.34 95.97
C GLY A 272 -13.05 84.05 94.83
N TRP A 273 -11.97 83.44 94.36
CA TRP A 273 -11.14 83.94 93.25
C TRP A 273 -10.21 82.84 92.72
N ILE A 274 -9.68 82.99 91.50
CA ILE A 274 -8.62 82.11 90.99
C ILE A 274 -7.27 82.46 91.62
N ALA A 275 -6.49 81.45 91.99
CA ALA A 275 -5.19 81.60 92.64
C ALA A 275 -4.13 82.15 91.67
N ARG A 276 -3.53 83.28 92.05
CA ARG A 276 -2.52 84.00 91.26
C ARG A 276 -1.19 84.06 92.02
N ASP A 277 -0.18 84.67 91.42
CA ASP A 277 1.12 84.97 92.05
C ASP A 277 1.00 85.60 93.43
N ASP A 278 0.08 86.54 93.57
CA ASP A 278 -0.23 87.26 94.81
C ASP A 278 -0.71 86.32 95.94
N ASP A 279 -1.42 85.24 95.61
CA ASP A 279 -1.90 84.24 96.58
C ASP A 279 -0.86 83.14 96.82
N TYR A 280 -0.17 82.72 95.77
CA TYR A 280 0.92 81.74 95.81
C TYR A 280 2.11 82.23 96.65
N ASN A 281 2.43 83.52 96.59
CA ASN A 281 3.49 84.13 97.39
C ASN A 281 3.02 84.57 98.79
N SER A 282 1.74 84.39 99.14
CA SER A 282 1.22 84.79 100.44
C SER A 282 1.87 84.03 101.61
N CYS A 283 2.01 84.72 102.75
CA CYS A 283 2.46 84.11 103.99
C CYS A 283 1.27 83.47 104.72
N GLY A 284 1.36 82.17 104.99
CA GLY A 284 0.33 81.39 105.67
C GLY A 284 -0.32 80.31 104.80
N ILE A 285 -1.32 79.64 105.38
CA ILE A 285 -1.80 78.32 104.95
C ILE A 285 -2.25 78.21 103.48
N VAL A 286 -2.72 79.31 102.88
CA VAL A 286 -3.11 79.36 101.45
C VAL A 286 -1.86 79.26 100.58
N GLY A 287 -0.93 80.21 100.69
CA GLY A 287 0.33 80.18 99.94
C GLY A 287 1.17 78.93 100.21
N ASP A 288 1.21 78.46 101.47
CA ASP A 288 1.92 77.21 101.84
C ASP A 288 1.34 75.97 101.15
N HIS A 289 0.01 75.92 100.95
CA HIS A 289 -0.63 74.84 100.20
C HIS A 289 -0.37 74.96 98.69
N LEU A 290 -0.49 76.18 98.13
CA LEU A 290 -0.28 76.42 96.71
C LEU A 290 1.15 76.06 96.28
N ARG A 291 2.17 76.55 97.01
CA ARG A 291 3.60 76.23 96.80
C ARG A 291 3.95 74.75 96.92
N LYS A 292 3.08 73.92 97.51
CA LYS A 292 3.29 72.49 97.69
C LYS A 292 2.68 71.65 96.57
N ASN A 293 1.61 72.15 95.94
CA ASN A 293 0.71 71.36 95.10
C ASN A 293 0.60 71.87 93.64
N GLY A 294 1.22 73.00 93.31
CA GLY A 294 1.35 73.52 91.94
C GLY A 294 2.51 74.50 91.80
N ASP A 295 2.78 74.90 90.56
CA ASP A 295 3.79 75.90 90.18
C ASP A 295 3.11 77.18 89.69
N LEU A 296 3.80 78.32 89.67
CA LEU A 296 3.32 79.49 88.93
C LEU A 296 3.70 79.36 87.45
N LYS A 297 2.70 79.40 86.55
CA LYS A 297 2.89 79.39 85.11
C LYS A 297 2.12 80.50 84.41
N SER A 298 2.64 80.91 83.25
CA SER A 298 1.91 81.79 82.32
C SER A 298 1.08 80.98 81.33
N LEU A 299 0.03 81.59 80.77
CA LEU A 299 -0.77 80.96 79.71
C LEU A 299 0.11 80.67 78.46
N SER A 300 1.05 81.56 78.18
CA SER A 300 1.98 81.47 77.04
C SER A 300 2.92 80.26 77.14
N GLU A 301 3.33 79.91 78.35
CA GLU A 301 4.22 78.78 78.65
C GLU A 301 3.53 77.43 78.44
N ILE A 302 2.30 77.30 78.94
CA ILE A 302 1.48 76.08 78.80
C ILE A 302 1.12 75.83 77.32
N ASP A 303 0.74 76.89 76.59
CA ASP A 303 0.51 76.86 75.14
C ASP A 303 1.78 76.50 74.35
N ALA A 304 2.95 77.03 74.75
CA ALA A 304 4.23 76.68 74.13
C ALA A 304 4.63 75.22 74.39
N GLU A 305 4.42 74.71 75.60
CA GLU A 305 4.66 73.30 75.94
C GLU A 305 3.81 72.35 75.09
N ASP A 306 2.50 72.59 74.99
CA ASP A 306 1.59 71.71 74.25
C ASP A 306 1.84 71.78 72.74
N ARG A 307 2.17 72.95 72.20
CA ARG A 307 2.67 73.08 70.82
C ARG A 307 3.98 72.33 70.59
N GLN A 308 4.89 72.33 71.56
CA GLN A 308 6.14 71.56 71.47
C GLN A 308 5.88 70.05 71.49
N LYS A 309 4.96 69.57 72.34
CA LYS A 309 4.51 68.16 72.38
C LYS A 309 3.90 67.75 71.03
N ALA A 310 2.99 68.55 70.49
CA ALA A 310 2.36 68.32 69.20
C ALA A 310 3.38 68.34 68.03
N SER A 311 4.31 69.30 68.02
CA SER A 311 5.36 69.41 67.01
C SER A 311 6.29 68.19 66.99
N LYS A 312 6.69 67.69 68.17
CA LYS A 312 7.48 66.45 68.33
C LYS A 312 6.74 65.21 67.80
N LEU A 313 5.43 65.12 68.00
CA LEU A 313 4.62 64.04 67.46
C LEU A 313 4.50 64.13 65.92
N ILE A 314 4.23 65.33 65.39
CA ILE A 314 4.09 65.57 63.95
C ILE A 314 5.40 65.26 63.20
N SER A 315 6.56 65.66 63.72
CA SER A 315 7.85 65.35 63.08
C SER A 315 8.16 63.86 63.12
N SER A 316 7.88 63.17 64.24
CA SER A 316 8.01 61.71 64.34
C SER A 316 7.13 60.95 63.34
N LEU A 317 5.87 61.36 63.20
CA LEU A 317 4.93 60.78 62.22
C LEU A 317 5.34 61.10 60.78
N THR A 318 5.81 62.32 60.50
CA THR A 318 6.29 62.73 59.16
C THR A 318 7.52 61.91 58.74
N ASN A 319 8.50 61.74 59.62
CA ASN A 319 9.68 60.90 59.36
C ASN A 319 9.27 59.44 59.12
N THR A 320 8.34 58.91 59.92
CA THR A 320 7.81 57.55 59.75
C THR A 320 7.09 57.38 58.40
N LEU A 321 6.28 58.35 57.99
CA LEU A 321 5.59 58.33 56.71
C LEU A 321 6.58 58.41 55.54
N GLN A 322 7.59 59.27 55.62
CA GLN A 322 8.64 59.39 54.61
C GLN A 322 9.40 58.05 54.43
N MET A 323 9.84 57.43 55.52
CA MET A 323 10.49 56.11 55.47
C MET A 323 9.60 55.03 54.83
N LYS A 324 8.27 55.10 55.00
CA LYS A 324 7.33 54.18 54.34
C LYS A 324 7.14 54.50 52.85
N VAL A 325 7.15 55.77 52.46
CA VAL A 325 7.12 56.19 51.05
C VAL A 325 8.38 55.72 50.32
N ASP A 326 9.56 55.90 50.91
CA ASP A 326 10.84 55.48 50.31
C ASP A 326 10.95 53.95 50.22
N CYS A 327 10.54 53.22 51.25
CA CYS A 327 10.45 51.76 51.23
C CYS A 327 9.46 51.24 50.16
N LEU A 328 8.31 51.89 49.98
CA LEU A 328 7.36 51.54 48.91
C LEU A 328 7.93 51.82 47.51
N LYS A 329 8.75 52.87 47.36
CA LYS A 329 9.47 53.14 46.11
C LYS A 329 10.51 52.05 45.82
N GLU A 330 11.37 51.74 46.78
CA GLU A 330 12.40 50.69 46.66
C GLU A 330 11.78 49.33 46.29
N MET A 331 10.69 48.94 46.95
CA MET A 331 9.97 47.70 46.64
C MET A 331 9.35 47.72 45.24
N LYS A 332 8.80 48.86 44.79
CA LYS A 332 8.27 49.01 43.43
C LYS A 332 9.37 48.88 42.38
N ASP A 333 10.52 49.51 42.62
CA ASP A 333 11.65 49.51 41.68
C ASP A 333 12.25 48.08 41.59
N LYS A 334 12.39 47.36 42.72
CA LYS A 334 12.73 45.93 42.76
C LYS A 334 11.74 45.02 42.04
N CYS A 335 10.43 45.26 42.19
CA CYS A 335 9.43 44.51 41.43
C CYS A 335 9.53 44.76 39.92
N HIS A 336 9.94 45.97 39.50
CA HIS A 336 10.12 46.29 38.10
C HIS A 336 11.38 45.62 37.52
N GLU A 337 12.51 45.67 38.24
CA GLU A 337 13.72 44.92 37.91
C GLU A 337 13.45 43.42 37.76
N THR A 338 12.75 42.83 38.74
CA THR A 338 12.34 41.41 38.72
C THR A 338 11.50 41.08 37.49
N SER A 339 10.53 41.94 37.10
CA SER A 339 9.76 41.77 35.86
C SER A 339 10.69 41.73 34.65
N THR A 340 11.56 42.72 34.48
CA THR A 340 12.47 42.77 33.32
C THR A 340 13.48 41.63 33.28
N HIS A 341 13.74 40.94 34.40
CA HIS A 341 14.54 39.72 34.40
C HIS A 341 13.72 38.50 33.95
N LEU A 342 12.47 38.37 34.44
CA LEU A 342 11.54 37.32 33.99
C LEU A 342 11.25 37.45 32.49
N ASP A 343 11.00 38.66 31.99
CA ASP A 343 10.77 38.94 30.57
C ASP A 343 11.95 38.44 29.71
N ARG A 344 13.20 38.73 30.12
CA ARG A 344 14.42 38.23 29.45
C ARG A 344 14.56 36.71 29.49
N VAL A 345 14.28 36.08 30.63
CA VAL A 345 14.35 34.61 30.77
C VAL A 345 13.26 33.92 29.93
N MET A 346 12.10 34.57 29.73
CA MET A 346 11.08 34.10 28.79
C MET A 346 11.56 34.21 27.34
N ASP A 347 12.11 35.35 26.92
CA ASP A 347 12.69 35.52 25.57
C ASP A 347 13.80 34.48 25.28
N GLU A 348 14.70 34.24 26.25
CA GLU A 348 15.75 33.22 26.16
C GLU A 348 15.16 31.80 26.07
N THR A 349 14.11 31.50 26.85
CA THR A 349 13.43 30.19 26.83
C THR A 349 12.74 29.94 25.49
N ASP A 350 12.01 30.93 24.96
CA ASP A 350 11.33 30.82 23.66
C ASP A 350 12.34 30.70 22.51
N ALA A 351 13.49 31.37 22.59
CA ALA A 351 14.57 31.21 21.62
C ALA A 351 15.18 29.79 21.63
N ILE A 352 15.41 29.22 22.82
CA ILE A 352 15.90 27.83 22.98
C ILE A 352 14.87 26.82 22.45
N VAL A 353 13.60 26.97 22.84
CA VAL A 353 12.50 26.10 22.38
C VAL A 353 12.34 26.17 20.86
N LYS A 354 12.43 27.37 20.27
CA LYS A 354 12.41 27.56 18.81
C LYS A 354 13.58 26.82 18.14
N SER A 355 14.81 27.04 18.62
CA SER A 355 16.01 26.39 18.06
C SER A 355 15.91 24.86 18.12
N TYR A 356 15.45 24.31 19.26
CA TYR A 356 15.23 22.87 19.44
C TYR A 356 14.18 22.30 18.48
N ASN A 357 13.06 23.00 18.26
CA ASN A 357 12.03 22.60 17.31
C ASN A 357 12.51 22.66 15.85
N GLU A 358 13.33 23.66 15.50
CA GLU A 358 13.97 23.76 14.19
C GLU A 358 14.98 22.61 13.97
N GLU A 359 15.74 22.22 15.01
CA GLU A 359 16.66 21.07 14.98
C GLU A 359 15.91 19.75 14.79
N ILE A 360 14.82 19.52 15.53
CA ILE A 360 13.92 18.36 15.34
C ILE A 360 13.37 18.31 13.91
N THR A 361 12.87 19.43 13.40
CA THR A 361 12.29 19.51 12.05
C THR A 361 13.34 19.16 10.99
N ARG A 362 14.58 19.65 11.16
CA ARG A 362 15.72 19.35 10.28
C ARG A 362 16.13 17.88 10.34
N MET A 363 16.19 17.27 11.53
CA MET A 363 16.46 15.84 11.70
C MET A 363 15.37 14.96 11.05
N GLN A 364 14.10 15.33 11.22
CA GLN A 364 12.98 14.61 10.59
C GLN A 364 13.01 14.71 9.07
N GLN A 365 13.36 15.87 8.51
CA GLN A 365 13.48 16.02 7.05
C GLN A 365 14.68 15.25 6.51
N ASN A 366 15.86 15.34 7.15
CA ASN A 366 17.04 14.55 6.78
C ASN A 366 16.76 13.03 6.79
N ALA A 367 15.96 12.55 7.73
CA ALA A 367 15.53 11.15 7.79
C ALA A 367 14.61 10.77 6.62
N ARG A 368 13.63 11.62 6.26
CA ARG A 368 12.77 11.43 5.08
C ARG A 368 13.59 11.40 3.79
N ASP A 369 14.43 12.41 3.57
CA ASP A 369 15.33 12.52 2.42
C ASP A 369 16.26 11.30 2.28
N HIS A 370 16.60 10.64 3.39
CA HIS A 370 17.39 9.40 3.39
C HIS A 370 16.54 8.17 3.03
N PHE A 371 15.33 8.04 3.61
CA PHE A 371 14.39 6.98 3.24
C PHE A 371 13.94 7.05 1.78
N ASP A 372 13.71 8.24 1.24
CA ASP A 372 13.32 8.44 -0.16
C ASP A 372 14.47 8.00 -1.12
N LYS A 373 15.73 8.27 -0.75
CA LYS A 373 16.91 7.76 -1.49
C LYS A 373 17.01 6.24 -1.44
N ILE A 374 16.75 5.62 -0.28
CA ILE A 374 16.71 4.16 -0.13
C ILE A 374 15.57 3.56 -0.98
N TYR A 375 14.39 4.18 -0.96
CA TYR A 375 13.22 3.75 -1.73
C TYR A 375 13.52 3.77 -3.24
N LEU A 376 14.06 4.88 -3.76
CA LEU A 376 14.40 5.03 -5.18
C LEU A 376 15.47 4.01 -5.61
N ALA A 377 16.53 3.82 -4.81
CA ALA A 377 17.56 2.82 -5.09
C ALA A 377 17.01 1.37 -5.07
N HIS A 378 16.07 1.09 -4.16
CA HIS A 378 15.37 -0.20 -4.11
C HIS A 378 14.44 -0.42 -5.32
N GLU A 379 13.75 0.62 -5.78
CA GLU A 379 12.92 0.57 -6.99
C GLU A 379 13.78 0.34 -8.24
N GLU A 380 14.91 1.03 -8.38
CA GLU A 380 15.85 0.80 -9.49
C GLU A 380 16.40 -0.62 -9.47
N ALA A 381 16.92 -1.10 -8.33
CA ALA A 381 17.41 -2.47 -8.18
C ALA A 381 16.30 -3.51 -8.50
N THR A 382 15.06 -3.23 -8.09
CA THR A 382 13.90 -4.07 -8.43
C THR A 382 13.63 -4.10 -9.93
N LEU A 383 13.80 -2.99 -10.66
CA LEU A 383 13.67 -2.94 -12.11
C LEU A 383 14.81 -3.66 -12.83
N GLN A 384 16.06 -3.50 -12.37
CA GLN A 384 17.23 -4.22 -12.88
C GLN A 384 17.06 -5.74 -12.75
N LEU A 385 16.67 -6.23 -11.56
CA LEU A 385 16.38 -7.66 -11.32
C LEU A 385 15.21 -8.17 -12.18
N LYS A 386 14.18 -7.35 -12.43
CA LYS A 386 13.10 -7.67 -13.38
C LYS A 386 13.57 -7.72 -14.85
N SER A 387 14.67 -7.05 -15.22
CA SER A 387 15.29 -7.21 -16.55
C SER A 387 16.06 -8.51 -16.64
N GLN A 388 17.04 -8.71 -15.74
CA GLN A 388 17.87 -9.91 -15.68
C GLN A 388 17.05 -11.20 -15.63
N ARG A 389 15.95 -11.20 -14.85
CA ARG A 389 15.00 -12.33 -14.83
C ARG A 389 14.37 -12.61 -16.21
N ARG A 390 13.96 -11.59 -16.96
CA ARG A 390 13.37 -11.76 -18.30
C ARG A 390 14.40 -12.23 -19.33
N GLU A 391 15.65 -11.81 -19.20
CA GLU A 391 16.78 -12.29 -20.01
C GLU A 391 17.06 -13.77 -19.72
N LEU A 392 17.12 -14.17 -18.44
CA LEU A 392 17.28 -15.57 -18.02
C LEU A 392 16.10 -16.44 -18.49
N GLU A 393 14.85 -15.98 -18.37
CA GLU A 393 13.67 -16.69 -18.90
C GLU A 393 13.66 -16.80 -20.44
N GLN A 394 14.41 -15.97 -21.16
CA GLN A 394 14.63 -16.11 -22.61
C GLN A 394 15.75 -17.11 -22.92
N HIS A 395 16.87 -17.04 -22.19
CA HIS A 395 17.96 -18.01 -22.32
C HIS A 395 17.51 -19.43 -21.98
N GLU A 396 16.68 -19.62 -20.94
CA GLU A 396 16.09 -20.93 -20.61
C GLU A 396 15.27 -21.48 -21.79
N LYS A 397 14.38 -20.68 -22.37
CA LYS A 397 13.58 -21.08 -23.55
C LYS A 397 14.46 -21.38 -24.77
N GLN A 398 15.57 -20.67 -24.95
CA GLN A 398 16.54 -20.98 -26.01
C GLN A 398 17.28 -22.30 -25.76
N LEU A 399 17.67 -22.58 -24.52
CA LEU A 399 18.32 -23.83 -24.12
C LEU A 399 17.36 -25.02 -24.26
N GLN A 400 16.11 -24.90 -23.81
CA GLN A 400 15.08 -25.93 -24.00
C GLN A 400 14.87 -26.26 -25.48
N ARG A 401 14.79 -25.25 -26.36
CA ARG A 401 14.71 -25.44 -27.83
C ARG A 401 15.94 -26.16 -28.39
N ARG A 402 17.16 -25.75 -27.98
CA ARG A 402 18.42 -26.40 -28.39
C ARG A 402 18.50 -27.85 -27.91
N GLN A 403 18.07 -28.13 -26.67
CA GLN A 403 18.03 -29.49 -26.13
C GLN A 403 17.05 -30.37 -26.92
N ALA A 404 15.82 -29.92 -27.17
CA ALA A 404 14.84 -30.67 -27.94
C ALA A 404 15.32 -30.98 -29.37
N HIS A 405 16.00 -30.03 -30.03
CA HIS A 405 16.64 -30.27 -31.33
C HIS A 405 17.79 -31.29 -31.23
N ASN A 406 18.69 -31.17 -30.25
CA ASN A 406 19.78 -32.12 -30.04
C ASN A 406 19.29 -33.54 -29.70
N GLU A 407 18.16 -33.66 -29.01
CA GLU A 407 17.48 -34.93 -28.76
C GLU A 407 16.86 -35.51 -30.04
N ASP A 408 16.31 -34.66 -30.92
CA ASP A 408 15.81 -35.09 -32.22
C ASP A 408 16.92 -35.58 -33.16
N GLU A 409 18.03 -34.84 -33.28
CA GLU A 409 19.21 -35.27 -34.06
C GLU A 409 19.81 -36.57 -33.52
N ARG A 410 19.86 -36.75 -32.19
CA ARG A 410 20.27 -38.02 -31.58
C ARG A 410 19.34 -39.18 -31.95
N ARG A 411 18.03 -38.94 -32.14
CA ARG A 411 17.09 -39.98 -32.61
C ARG A 411 17.29 -40.31 -34.09
N LYS A 412 17.54 -39.31 -34.94
CA LYS A 412 17.89 -39.50 -36.36
C LYS A 412 19.16 -40.33 -36.50
N LEU A 413 20.27 -39.88 -35.92
CA LEU A 413 21.55 -40.59 -35.95
C LEU A 413 21.47 -42.03 -35.41
N LEU A 414 20.61 -42.29 -34.40
CA LEU A 414 20.37 -43.64 -33.89
C LEU A 414 19.51 -44.50 -34.85
N HIS A 415 18.59 -43.89 -35.60
CA HIS A 415 17.84 -44.56 -36.67
C HIS A 415 18.75 -44.86 -37.86
N ASP A 416 19.49 -43.86 -38.35
CA ASP A 416 20.40 -43.97 -39.49
C ASP A 416 21.49 -45.02 -39.22
N LYS A 417 22.05 -45.05 -38.01
CA LYS A 417 22.95 -46.12 -37.57
C LYS A 417 22.31 -47.51 -37.70
N LYS A 418 21.07 -47.70 -37.22
CA LYS A 418 20.34 -48.98 -37.33
C LYS A 418 19.99 -49.35 -38.77
N MET A 419 19.73 -48.37 -39.63
CA MET A 419 19.46 -48.61 -41.04
C MET A 419 20.75 -48.99 -41.78
N ASN A 420 21.88 -48.35 -41.47
CA ASN A 420 23.20 -48.74 -41.97
C ASN A 420 23.61 -50.12 -41.47
N GLU A 421 23.41 -50.46 -40.18
CA GLU A 421 23.64 -51.80 -39.63
C GLU A 421 22.78 -52.89 -40.29
N ARG A 422 21.58 -52.55 -40.77
CA ARG A 422 20.74 -53.45 -41.57
C ARG A 422 21.24 -53.55 -43.01
N ALA A 423 21.64 -52.44 -43.62
CA ALA A 423 22.12 -52.40 -44.99
C ALA A 423 23.45 -53.16 -45.15
N THR A 424 24.38 -53.04 -44.20
CA THR A 424 25.63 -53.83 -44.21
C THR A 424 25.37 -55.32 -43.99
N LEU A 425 24.44 -55.69 -43.11
CA LEU A 425 24.04 -57.09 -42.91
C LEU A 425 23.35 -57.68 -44.16
N GLU A 426 22.52 -56.91 -44.85
CA GLU A 426 21.87 -57.37 -46.09
C GLU A 426 22.87 -57.46 -47.25
N GLN A 427 23.79 -56.50 -47.35
CA GLN A 427 24.91 -56.58 -48.30
C GLN A 427 25.77 -57.82 -48.05
N GLN A 428 26.09 -58.15 -46.79
CA GLN A 428 26.84 -59.38 -46.46
C GLN A 428 26.11 -60.65 -46.92
N LYS A 429 24.78 -60.75 -46.74
CA LYS A 429 24.00 -61.88 -47.29
C LYS A 429 23.98 -61.90 -48.82
N ALA A 430 23.92 -60.73 -49.45
CA ALA A 430 23.96 -60.60 -50.91
C ALA A 430 25.33 -61.06 -51.43
N ASP A 431 26.42 -60.64 -50.80
CA ASP A 431 27.79 -61.04 -51.13
C ASP A 431 28.00 -62.55 -50.91
N GLU A 432 27.50 -63.13 -49.80
CA GLU A 432 27.49 -64.58 -49.57
C GLU A 432 26.69 -65.33 -50.65
N THR A 433 25.54 -64.78 -51.06
CA THR A 433 24.67 -65.38 -52.08
C THR A 433 25.31 -65.30 -53.47
N VAL A 434 25.93 -64.17 -53.83
CA VAL A 434 26.71 -64.00 -55.06
C VAL A 434 27.94 -64.93 -55.05
N LEU A 435 28.63 -65.07 -53.91
CA LEU A 435 29.75 -66.01 -53.77
C LEU A 435 29.31 -67.47 -53.91
N ARG A 436 28.09 -67.82 -53.45
CA ARG A 436 27.51 -69.15 -53.68
C ARG A 436 27.14 -69.34 -55.16
N LEU A 437 26.42 -68.40 -55.76
CA LEU A 437 26.03 -68.42 -57.17
C LEU A 437 27.24 -68.47 -58.10
N ALA A 438 28.33 -67.77 -57.79
CA ALA A 438 29.58 -67.81 -58.57
C ALA A 438 30.28 -69.19 -58.47
N LYS A 439 30.20 -69.86 -57.32
CA LYS A 439 30.68 -71.25 -57.17
C LYS A 439 29.79 -72.23 -57.92
N GLU A 440 28.47 -72.07 -57.85
CA GLU A 440 27.48 -72.87 -58.57
C GLU A 440 27.67 -72.71 -60.09
N GLN A 441 27.71 -71.47 -60.60
CA GLN A 441 27.98 -71.15 -62.00
C GLN A 441 29.35 -71.67 -62.46
N LYS A 442 30.40 -71.63 -61.63
CA LYS A 442 31.70 -72.25 -61.96
C LYS A 442 31.55 -73.77 -62.12
N MET A 443 30.91 -74.44 -61.17
CA MET A 443 30.68 -75.89 -61.23
C MET A 443 29.80 -76.29 -62.43
N GLU A 444 28.81 -75.47 -62.79
CA GLU A 444 27.99 -75.68 -63.98
C GLU A 444 28.74 -75.38 -65.27
N LYS A 445 29.56 -74.33 -65.32
CA LYS A 445 30.46 -74.07 -66.45
C LYS A 445 31.41 -75.25 -66.66
N GLU A 446 32.00 -75.80 -65.61
CA GLU A 446 32.84 -77.00 -65.68
C GLU A 446 32.08 -78.26 -66.14
N LYS A 447 30.83 -78.48 -65.68
CA LYS A 447 29.95 -79.54 -66.19
C LYS A 447 29.64 -79.34 -67.68
N LEU A 448 29.34 -78.12 -68.09
CA LEU A 448 29.03 -77.77 -69.48
C LEU A 448 30.25 -77.92 -70.38
N HIS A 449 31.45 -77.51 -69.95
CA HIS A 449 32.68 -77.73 -70.72
C HIS A 449 32.98 -79.23 -70.87
N LYS A 450 32.80 -80.02 -69.81
CA LYS A 450 32.88 -81.50 -69.90
C LYS A 450 31.84 -82.09 -70.86
N LYS A 451 30.64 -81.52 -70.94
CA LYS A 451 29.58 -81.95 -71.86
C LYS A 451 29.83 -81.50 -73.30
N ILE A 452 30.40 -80.31 -73.51
CA ILE A 452 30.86 -79.81 -74.82
C ILE A 452 31.94 -80.75 -75.36
N ILE A 453 33.00 -81.03 -74.59
CA ILE A 453 34.07 -81.98 -74.97
C ILE A 453 33.52 -83.39 -75.27
N LEU A 454 32.43 -83.81 -74.62
CA LEU A 454 31.76 -85.08 -74.93
C LEU A 454 30.95 -85.02 -76.23
N LEU A 455 30.32 -83.87 -76.52
CA LEU A 455 29.50 -83.67 -77.71
C LEU A 455 30.36 -83.41 -78.96
N GLU A 456 31.47 -82.68 -78.82
CA GLU A 456 32.52 -82.53 -79.83
C GLU A 456 33.01 -83.92 -80.25
N LYS A 457 33.48 -84.75 -79.31
CA LYS A 457 33.87 -86.14 -79.58
C LYS A 457 32.78 -87.01 -80.22
N LYS A 458 31.50 -86.73 -79.99
CA LYS A 458 30.38 -87.43 -80.64
C LYS A 458 30.11 -86.90 -82.05
N LEU A 459 30.31 -85.61 -82.28
CA LEU A 459 30.22 -85.00 -83.61
C LEU A 459 31.40 -85.45 -84.48
N ASP A 460 32.62 -85.44 -83.94
CA ASP A 460 33.83 -85.98 -84.57
C ASP A 460 33.61 -87.45 -84.97
N ALA A 461 33.01 -88.26 -84.09
CA ALA A 461 32.69 -89.66 -84.38
C ALA A 461 31.59 -89.82 -85.45
N LYS A 462 30.55 -88.97 -85.46
CA LYS A 462 29.53 -88.99 -86.53
C LYS A 462 30.14 -88.59 -87.87
N GLN A 463 30.97 -87.55 -87.90
CA GLN A 463 31.66 -87.10 -89.12
C GLN A 463 32.68 -88.13 -89.62
N ALA A 464 33.37 -88.83 -88.72
CA ALA A 464 34.23 -89.96 -89.08
C ALA A 464 33.42 -91.09 -89.72
N LEU A 465 32.27 -91.46 -89.15
CA LEU A 465 31.38 -92.49 -89.70
C LEU A 465 30.74 -92.08 -91.04
N GLU A 466 30.36 -90.80 -91.21
CA GLU A 466 29.92 -90.25 -92.50
C GLU A 466 31.02 -90.33 -93.57
N LEU A 467 32.26 -89.96 -93.23
CA LEU A 467 33.41 -90.07 -94.12
C LEU A 467 33.77 -91.53 -94.43
N GLU A 468 33.62 -92.43 -93.47
CA GLU A 468 33.85 -93.87 -93.63
C GLU A 468 32.79 -94.51 -94.55
N ILE A 469 31.52 -94.13 -94.41
CA ILE A 469 30.44 -94.52 -95.33
C ILE A 469 30.74 -94.04 -96.76
N GLU A 470 31.19 -92.81 -96.97
CA GLU A 470 31.55 -92.33 -98.31
C GLU A 470 32.83 -93.00 -98.87
N GLN A 471 33.80 -93.37 -98.02
CA GLN A 471 34.94 -94.18 -98.42
C GLN A 471 34.54 -95.60 -98.83
N LEU A 472 33.63 -96.24 -98.08
CA LEU A 472 33.09 -97.57 -98.42
C LEU A 472 32.24 -97.51 -99.70
N LYS A 473 31.42 -96.48 -99.89
CA LYS A 473 30.70 -96.22 -101.16
C LYS A 473 31.68 -96.08 -102.32
N GLY A 474 32.73 -95.26 -102.17
CA GLY A 474 33.77 -95.09 -103.19
C GLY A 474 34.52 -96.38 -103.52
N SER A 475 34.88 -97.16 -102.49
CA SER A 475 35.54 -98.47 -102.65
C SER A 475 34.65 -99.47 -103.41
N LEU A 476 33.37 -99.58 -103.02
CA LEU A 476 32.38 -100.46 -103.65
C LEU A 476 32.08 -100.01 -105.10
N GLN A 477 32.04 -98.69 -105.36
CA GLN A 477 31.93 -98.12 -106.70
C GLN A 477 33.13 -98.51 -107.58
N VAL A 478 34.36 -98.46 -107.05
CA VAL A 478 35.58 -98.89 -107.77
C VAL A 478 35.58 -100.41 -108.00
N MET A 479 35.23 -101.22 -107.00
CA MET A 479 35.15 -102.68 -107.16
C MET A 479 34.14 -103.09 -108.24
N LYS A 480 32.99 -102.41 -108.33
CA LYS A 480 32.01 -102.62 -109.43
C LYS A 480 32.58 -102.38 -110.83
N HIS A 481 33.59 -101.52 -110.99
CA HIS A 481 34.24 -101.26 -112.28
C HIS A 481 35.45 -102.17 -112.55
N MET A 482 35.94 -102.91 -111.55
CA MET A 482 37.02 -103.91 -111.70
C MET A 482 36.49 -105.30 -112.12
N GLY A 483 35.17 -105.52 -112.04
CA GLY A 483 34.53 -106.84 -112.01
C GLY A 483 34.01 -107.40 -113.33
N GLU A 484 34.72 -107.24 -114.46
CA GLU A 484 34.37 -107.91 -115.72
C GLU A 484 34.92 -109.36 -115.82
N ASN A 485 35.77 -109.78 -114.89
CA ASN A 485 36.27 -111.16 -114.75
C ASN A 485 35.67 -111.84 -113.51
N GLU A 486 35.40 -113.14 -113.59
CA GLU A 486 34.69 -113.91 -112.56
C GLU A 486 35.56 -114.31 -111.34
N ASP A 487 36.23 -113.35 -110.70
CA ASP A 487 37.00 -113.61 -109.48
C ASP A 487 36.09 -113.68 -108.23
N VAL A 488 36.04 -114.87 -107.63
CA VAL A 488 35.27 -115.17 -106.42
C VAL A 488 35.83 -114.43 -105.19
N GLU A 489 37.13 -114.17 -105.13
CA GLU A 489 37.78 -113.43 -104.05
C GLU A 489 37.35 -111.95 -104.05
N VAL A 490 37.10 -111.38 -105.24
CA VAL A 490 36.58 -110.01 -105.42
C VAL A 490 35.10 -109.93 -105.05
N LYS A 491 34.27 -110.90 -105.48
CA LYS A 491 32.84 -110.96 -105.08
C LYS A 491 32.67 -111.03 -103.56
N ARG A 492 33.42 -111.91 -102.87
CA ARG A 492 33.35 -112.04 -101.40
C ARG A 492 33.68 -110.71 -100.70
N LYS A 493 34.73 -110.00 -101.14
CA LYS A 493 35.12 -108.69 -100.58
C LYS A 493 34.11 -107.58 -100.89
N MET A 494 33.49 -107.63 -102.06
CA MET A 494 32.41 -106.71 -102.41
C MET A 494 31.18 -106.94 -101.52
N GLU A 495 30.82 -108.19 -101.24
CA GLU A 495 29.74 -108.55 -100.32
C GLU A 495 30.04 -108.13 -98.87
N GLU A 496 31.28 -108.32 -98.40
CA GLU A 496 31.75 -107.86 -97.08
C GLU A 496 31.65 -106.34 -96.92
N ILE A 497 32.17 -105.56 -97.89
CA ILE A 497 32.06 -104.09 -97.90
C ILE A 497 30.60 -103.65 -98.03
N GLN A 498 29.76 -104.39 -98.76
CA GLN A 498 28.34 -104.07 -98.91
C GLN A 498 27.55 -104.30 -97.62
N GLN A 499 27.90 -105.32 -96.82
CA GLN A 499 27.31 -105.53 -95.49
C GLN A 499 27.76 -104.46 -94.50
N GLU A 500 29.07 -104.18 -94.40
CA GLU A 500 29.59 -103.14 -93.50
C GLU A 500 29.00 -101.75 -93.80
N LEU A 501 28.75 -101.46 -95.08
CA LEU A 501 28.09 -100.24 -95.52
C LEU A 501 26.59 -100.19 -95.14
N MET A 502 25.88 -101.32 -95.14
CA MET A 502 24.49 -101.37 -94.64
C MET A 502 24.47 -101.14 -93.12
N ASP A 503 25.31 -101.85 -92.37
CA ASP A 503 25.36 -101.77 -90.90
C ASP A 503 25.63 -100.33 -90.42
N LYS A 504 26.64 -99.65 -91.00
CA LYS A 504 26.96 -98.24 -90.66
C LYS A 504 25.87 -97.26 -91.09
N GLN A 505 25.13 -97.55 -92.17
CA GLN A 505 24.07 -96.65 -92.63
C GLN A 505 22.76 -96.81 -91.83
N GLU A 506 22.43 -98.02 -91.36
CA GLU A 506 21.34 -98.23 -90.39
C GLU A 506 21.61 -97.47 -89.07
N ASP A 507 22.85 -97.50 -88.59
CA ASP A 507 23.30 -96.71 -87.43
C ASP A 507 23.08 -95.20 -87.64
N LEU A 508 23.39 -94.69 -88.84
CA LEU A 508 23.21 -93.27 -89.19
C LEU A 508 21.72 -92.88 -89.26
N GLU A 509 20.88 -93.70 -89.91
CA GLU A 509 19.44 -93.48 -90.03
C GLU A 509 18.74 -93.51 -88.65
N SER A 510 19.21 -94.36 -87.73
CA SER A 510 18.77 -94.41 -86.33
C SER A 510 18.99 -93.08 -85.58
N TYR A 511 20.14 -92.42 -85.79
CA TYR A 511 20.41 -91.09 -85.23
C TYR A 511 19.48 -90.00 -85.79
N GLU A 512 19.12 -90.05 -87.07
CA GLU A 512 18.24 -89.05 -87.69
C GLU A 512 16.78 -89.21 -87.26
N LEU A 513 16.29 -90.46 -87.15
CA LEU A 513 14.95 -90.77 -86.64
C LEU A 513 14.74 -90.26 -85.20
N LEU A 514 15.77 -90.36 -84.35
CA LEU A 514 15.74 -89.81 -83.00
C LEU A 514 15.61 -88.29 -83.00
N ASN A 515 16.30 -87.60 -83.92
CA ASN A 515 16.23 -86.13 -84.04
C ASN A 515 14.84 -85.65 -84.47
N GLN A 516 14.25 -86.28 -85.50
CA GLN A 516 12.87 -86.00 -85.92
C GLN A 516 11.85 -86.22 -84.79
N THR A 517 12.04 -87.29 -84.01
CA THR A 517 11.19 -87.63 -82.85
C THR A 517 11.19 -86.54 -81.78
N LEU A 518 12.31 -85.85 -81.57
CA LEU A 518 12.40 -84.75 -80.60
C LEU A 518 11.65 -83.49 -81.07
N ILE A 519 11.77 -83.13 -82.36
CA ILE A 519 11.04 -81.99 -82.96
C ILE A 519 9.51 -82.21 -82.88
N VAL A 520 9.05 -83.45 -83.09
CA VAL A 520 7.62 -83.79 -82.94
C VAL A 520 7.15 -83.67 -81.49
N LYS A 521 7.99 -83.99 -80.49
CA LYS A 521 7.65 -83.84 -79.07
C LYS A 521 7.60 -82.37 -78.63
N GLU A 522 8.53 -81.54 -79.11
CA GLU A 522 8.54 -80.10 -78.83
C GLU A 522 7.22 -79.44 -79.24
N ARG A 523 6.80 -79.65 -80.51
CA ARG A 523 5.57 -79.06 -81.05
C ARG A 523 4.34 -79.45 -80.25
N ARG A 524 4.18 -80.75 -79.93
CA ARG A 524 3.07 -81.24 -79.09
C ARG A 524 3.04 -80.56 -77.72
N SER A 525 4.19 -80.41 -77.05
CA SER A 525 4.27 -79.75 -75.75
C SER A 525 3.92 -78.26 -75.82
N ASN A 526 4.24 -77.56 -76.91
CA ASN A 526 3.79 -76.20 -77.13
C ASN A 526 2.27 -76.14 -77.38
N ASP A 527 1.72 -77.04 -78.19
CA ASP A 527 0.28 -77.10 -78.47
C ASP A 527 -0.52 -77.35 -77.18
N GLU A 528 -0.08 -78.28 -76.34
CA GLU A 528 -0.61 -78.55 -74.99
C GLU A 528 -0.61 -77.29 -74.10
N LEU A 529 0.45 -76.48 -74.14
CA LEU A 529 0.53 -75.21 -73.39
C LEU A 529 -0.43 -74.14 -73.92
N GLN A 530 -0.70 -74.10 -75.24
CA GLN A 530 -1.69 -73.18 -75.81
C GLN A 530 -3.12 -73.61 -75.46
N GLU A 531 -3.46 -74.90 -75.52
CA GLU A 531 -4.77 -75.41 -75.09
C GLU A 531 -5.01 -75.18 -73.60
N ALA A 532 -4.02 -75.45 -72.74
CA ALA A 532 -4.11 -75.14 -71.32
C ALA A 532 -4.37 -73.64 -71.07
N ARG A 533 -3.81 -72.74 -71.90
CA ARG A 533 -4.09 -71.30 -71.81
C ARG A 533 -5.51 -70.95 -72.23
N LYS A 534 -6.02 -71.53 -73.32
CA LYS A 534 -7.41 -71.33 -73.78
C LYS A 534 -8.40 -71.78 -72.72
N GLU A 535 -8.21 -72.96 -72.15
CA GLU A 535 -9.14 -73.52 -71.16
C GLU A 535 -9.14 -72.71 -69.84
N LEU A 536 -8.00 -72.17 -69.43
CA LEU A 536 -7.93 -71.25 -68.29
C LEU A 536 -8.64 -69.91 -68.57
N ILE A 537 -8.57 -69.37 -69.80
CA ILE A 537 -9.36 -68.20 -70.19
C ILE A 537 -10.86 -68.53 -70.19
N ASN A 538 -11.24 -69.72 -70.66
CA ASN A 538 -12.62 -70.18 -70.66
C ASN A 538 -13.19 -70.33 -69.23
N GLY A 539 -12.50 -71.07 -68.36
CA GLY A 539 -12.93 -71.35 -66.99
C GLY A 539 -12.90 -70.15 -66.04
N LEU A 540 -12.06 -69.13 -66.29
CA LEU A 540 -12.03 -67.90 -65.49
C LEU A 540 -13.02 -66.82 -65.98
N LYS A 541 -13.68 -67.01 -67.13
CA LYS A 541 -14.51 -66.01 -67.83
C LYS A 541 -15.67 -65.45 -67.01
N GLU A 542 -16.28 -66.28 -66.16
CA GLU A 542 -17.44 -65.90 -65.32
C GLU A 542 -17.03 -65.43 -63.91
N ILE A 543 -15.75 -65.58 -63.54
CA ILE A 543 -15.26 -65.32 -62.18
C ILE A 543 -14.79 -63.87 -62.06
N LYS A 544 -15.55 -63.05 -61.30
CA LYS A 544 -15.18 -61.67 -60.96
C LYS A 544 -13.96 -61.61 -60.03
N ALA A 545 -12.78 -61.75 -60.61
CA ALA A 545 -11.50 -61.72 -59.92
C ALA A 545 -11.11 -60.32 -59.41
N ARG A 546 -10.32 -60.27 -58.33
CA ARG A 546 -9.68 -59.05 -57.82
C ARG A 546 -8.16 -58.99 -58.06
N ALA A 547 -7.58 -60.10 -58.52
CA ALA A 547 -6.13 -60.25 -58.71
C ALA A 547 -5.82 -60.81 -60.10
N ILE A 548 -6.07 -62.11 -60.34
CA ILE A 548 -5.90 -62.74 -61.66
C ILE A 548 -7.23 -63.29 -62.16
N GLY A 549 -7.61 -62.94 -63.38
CA GLY A 549 -8.84 -63.36 -64.04
C GLY A 549 -8.79 -63.06 -65.54
N VAL A 550 -9.96 -63.01 -66.20
CA VAL A 550 -10.04 -62.63 -67.62
C VAL A 550 -10.29 -61.14 -67.74
N LYS A 551 -9.51 -60.46 -68.58
CA LYS A 551 -9.85 -59.12 -69.11
C LYS A 551 -10.33 -59.29 -70.56
N ARG A 552 -11.39 -58.56 -70.91
CA ARG A 552 -11.95 -58.51 -72.27
C ARG A 552 -11.47 -57.22 -72.93
N MET A 553 -10.41 -57.35 -73.71
CA MET A 553 -9.66 -56.23 -74.29
C MET A 553 -10.55 -55.49 -75.29
N GLY A 554 -10.82 -54.21 -75.03
CA GLY A 554 -11.72 -53.40 -75.85
C GLY A 554 -13.21 -53.47 -75.52
N GLU A 555 -13.61 -54.04 -74.38
CA GLU A 555 -14.98 -53.92 -73.88
C GLU A 555 -15.20 -52.55 -73.21
N LEU A 556 -16.36 -51.92 -73.45
CA LEU A 556 -16.73 -50.65 -72.83
C LEU A 556 -17.40 -50.87 -71.46
N ASP A 557 -16.97 -50.10 -70.45
CA ASP A 557 -17.64 -50.10 -69.15
C ASP A 557 -18.92 -49.26 -69.20
N GLY A 558 -20.05 -49.94 -69.40
CA GLY A 558 -21.38 -49.35 -69.39
C GLY A 558 -21.76 -48.63 -68.09
N THR A 559 -21.05 -48.83 -66.98
CA THR A 559 -21.28 -48.05 -65.75
C THR A 559 -20.84 -46.58 -65.89
N VAL A 560 -19.84 -46.30 -66.72
CA VAL A 560 -19.37 -44.94 -67.03
C VAL A 560 -20.44 -44.19 -67.84
N PHE A 561 -21.01 -44.85 -68.85
CA PHE A 561 -22.16 -44.34 -69.61
C PHE A 561 -23.39 -44.12 -68.71
N TYR A 562 -23.65 -45.02 -67.75
CA TYR A 562 -24.74 -44.86 -66.78
C TYR A 562 -24.52 -43.69 -65.83
N ASN A 563 -23.28 -43.44 -65.39
CA ASN A 563 -22.98 -42.27 -64.55
C ASN A 563 -23.29 -40.96 -65.30
N ALA A 564 -22.80 -40.82 -66.54
CA ALA A 564 -23.09 -39.65 -67.38
C ALA A 564 -24.59 -39.45 -67.65
N MET A 565 -25.32 -40.52 -67.99
CA MET A 565 -26.77 -40.44 -68.24
C MET A 565 -27.58 -40.17 -66.96
N LYS A 566 -27.11 -40.60 -65.79
CA LYS A 566 -27.75 -40.36 -64.48
C LYS A 566 -27.70 -38.89 -64.04
N GLU A 567 -26.79 -38.09 -64.58
CA GLU A 567 -26.75 -36.64 -64.36
C GLU A 567 -27.74 -35.88 -65.24
N GLN A 568 -28.13 -36.46 -66.38
CA GLN A 568 -29.01 -35.84 -67.38
C GLN A 568 -30.47 -36.36 -67.31
N PHE A 569 -30.70 -37.60 -66.88
CA PHE A 569 -32.01 -38.28 -66.94
C PHE A 569 -32.43 -38.95 -65.62
N PRO A 570 -33.74 -39.12 -65.35
CA PRO A 570 -34.25 -39.89 -64.22
C PRO A 570 -33.71 -41.33 -64.19
N LYS A 571 -33.51 -41.88 -62.99
CA LYS A 571 -32.75 -43.13 -62.74
C LYS A 571 -33.08 -44.33 -63.63
N GLU A 572 -34.35 -44.53 -64.00
CA GLU A 572 -34.77 -45.68 -64.81
C GLU A 572 -34.62 -45.42 -66.33
N GLU A 573 -34.82 -44.17 -66.77
CA GLU A 573 -34.56 -43.73 -68.15
C GLU A 573 -33.04 -43.66 -68.44
N ALA A 574 -32.25 -43.18 -67.48
CA ALA A 574 -30.80 -43.12 -67.54
C ALA A 574 -30.15 -44.50 -67.81
N LYS A 575 -30.74 -45.60 -67.33
CA LYS A 575 -30.25 -46.96 -67.65
C LYS A 575 -30.44 -47.30 -69.12
N LEU A 576 -31.62 -47.03 -69.67
CA LEU A 576 -31.96 -47.33 -71.06
C LEU A 576 -31.09 -46.47 -72.01
N LYS A 577 -30.99 -45.17 -71.72
CA LYS A 577 -30.13 -44.25 -72.48
C LYS A 577 -28.65 -44.62 -72.40
N ALA A 578 -28.18 -45.10 -71.25
CA ALA A 578 -26.79 -45.55 -71.11
C ALA A 578 -26.48 -46.81 -71.91
N VAL A 579 -27.40 -47.79 -71.96
CA VAL A 579 -27.23 -49.00 -72.78
C VAL A 579 -27.26 -48.66 -74.27
N GLU A 580 -28.23 -47.86 -74.71
CA GLU A 580 -28.34 -47.36 -76.08
C GLU A 580 -27.04 -46.64 -76.53
N LEU A 581 -26.56 -45.71 -75.71
CA LEU A 581 -25.36 -44.91 -76.00
C LEU A 581 -24.07 -45.73 -75.93
N CYS A 582 -23.94 -46.65 -74.96
CA CYS A 582 -22.82 -47.58 -74.91
C CYS A 582 -22.77 -48.46 -76.16
N SER A 583 -23.91 -49.00 -76.62
CA SER A 583 -23.98 -49.81 -77.85
C SER A 583 -23.66 -49.02 -79.12
N ILE A 584 -24.03 -47.73 -79.21
CA ILE A 584 -23.60 -46.84 -80.30
C ILE A 584 -22.07 -46.73 -80.33
N TRP A 585 -21.44 -46.53 -79.17
CA TRP A 585 -19.99 -46.42 -79.08
C TRP A 585 -19.23 -47.74 -79.25
N GLU A 586 -19.80 -48.87 -78.82
CA GLU A 586 -19.27 -50.19 -79.15
C GLU A 586 -19.25 -50.42 -80.67
N ASN A 587 -20.33 -50.06 -81.37
CA ASN A 587 -20.38 -50.17 -82.83
C ASN A 587 -19.39 -49.23 -83.52
N HIS A 588 -19.15 -48.02 -82.97
CA HIS A 588 -18.11 -47.13 -83.49
C HIS A 588 -16.69 -47.65 -83.26
N ILE A 589 -16.30 -48.11 -82.06
CA ILE A 589 -14.90 -48.57 -81.85
C ILE A 589 -14.55 -49.86 -82.63
N ARG A 590 -15.58 -50.63 -83.03
CA ARG A 590 -15.47 -51.84 -83.87
C ARG A 590 -15.50 -51.55 -85.38
N ASP A 591 -15.89 -50.34 -85.80
CA ASP A 591 -15.91 -49.92 -87.21
C ASP A 591 -14.48 -49.79 -87.74
N SER A 592 -14.06 -50.76 -88.56
CA SER A 592 -12.74 -50.76 -89.21
C SER A 592 -12.53 -49.61 -90.19
N GLY A 593 -13.59 -48.92 -90.62
CA GLY A 593 -13.52 -47.70 -91.41
C GLY A 593 -13.17 -46.45 -90.58
N TRP A 594 -13.28 -46.52 -89.25
CA TRP A 594 -12.98 -45.39 -88.36
C TRP A 594 -11.69 -45.63 -87.56
N PHE A 595 -10.59 -45.06 -88.07
CA PHE A 595 -9.25 -45.17 -87.50
C PHE A 595 -8.74 -43.81 -87.00
N PRO A 596 -9.16 -43.33 -85.81
CA PRO A 596 -8.77 -42.02 -85.26
C PRO A 596 -7.38 -42.07 -84.61
N PHE A 597 -6.41 -42.74 -85.24
CA PHE A 597 -5.02 -42.80 -84.80
C PHE A 597 -4.10 -42.05 -85.76
N ARG A 598 -2.97 -41.57 -85.24
CA ARG A 598 -1.81 -41.01 -85.95
C ARG A 598 -0.56 -41.74 -85.47
N ILE A 599 0.35 -42.05 -86.39
CA ILE A 599 1.66 -42.62 -86.07
C ILE A 599 2.60 -41.46 -85.70
N ILE A 600 3.35 -41.63 -84.62
CA ILE A 600 4.49 -40.78 -84.25
C ILE A 600 5.72 -41.68 -84.11
N THR A 601 6.86 -41.26 -84.64
CA THR A 601 8.16 -41.92 -84.43
C THR A 601 8.90 -41.18 -83.33
N ASP A 602 9.49 -41.90 -82.39
CA ASP A 602 10.41 -41.31 -81.40
C ASP A 602 11.85 -41.18 -81.94
N GLU A 603 12.71 -40.52 -81.15
CA GLU A 603 14.11 -40.22 -81.52
C GLU A 603 14.98 -41.48 -81.70
N GLU A 604 14.50 -42.65 -81.23
CA GLU A 604 15.13 -43.96 -81.37
C GLU A 604 14.66 -44.70 -82.65
N GLY A 605 13.80 -44.07 -83.46
CA GLY A 605 13.26 -44.61 -84.70
C GLY A 605 12.06 -45.54 -84.53
N LYS A 606 11.47 -45.63 -83.33
CA LYS A 606 10.37 -46.55 -83.03
C LYS A 606 9.02 -45.86 -83.22
N THR A 607 8.15 -46.47 -84.02
CA THR A 607 6.79 -45.96 -84.27
C THR A 607 5.83 -46.34 -83.14
N LYS A 608 4.96 -45.40 -82.79
CA LYS A 608 3.88 -45.55 -81.80
C LYS A 608 2.61 -44.91 -82.36
N GLU A 609 1.50 -45.63 -82.28
CA GLU A 609 0.19 -45.10 -82.66
C GLU A 609 -0.47 -44.41 -81.46
N ILE A 610 -0.83 -43.13 -81.62
CA ILE A 610 -1.59 -42.37 -80.62
C ILE A 610 -2.88 -41.85 -81.24
N ILE A 611 -3.85 -41.49 -80.39
CA ILE A 611 -5.14 -41.00 -80.86
C ILE A 611 -5.02 -39.59 -81.44
N LYS A 612 -5.83 -39.30 -82.46
CA LYS A 612 -6.07 -37.97 -83.03
C LYS A 612 -6.97 -37.17 -82.09
N GLU A 613 -6.38 -36.22 -81.38
CA GLU A 613 -7.11 -35.25 -80.54
C GLU A 613 -8.09 -34.39 -81.36
N ASP A 614 -7.87 -34.31 -82.66
CA ASP A 614 -8.67 -33.60 -83.64
C ASP A 614 -9.83 -34.41 -84.25
N ASP A 615 -10.05 -35.69 -83.88
CA ASP A 615 -11.16 -36.49 -84.40
C ASP A 615 -12.55 -35.93 -84.00
N GLU A 616 -13.41 -35.73 -85.00
CA GLU A 616 -14.72 -35.10 -84.84
C GLU A 616 -15.75 -35.94 -84.07
N LYS A 617 -15.63 -37.28 -84.03
CA LYS A 617 -16.49 -38.11 -83.18
C LYS A 617 -16.02 -38.02 -81.71
N LEU A 618 -14.72 -38.13 -81.46
CA LEU A 618 -14.14 -38.06 -80.11
C LEU A 618 -14.29 -36.67 -79.48
N LYS A 619 -14.19 -35.58 -80.26
CA LYS A 619 -14.52 -34.22 -79.81
C LYS A 619 -15.96 -34.11 -79.32
N LYS A 620 -16.92 -34.58 -80.13
CA LYS A 620 -18.35 -34.54 -79.78
C LYS A 620 -18.64 -35.34 -78.52
N LEU A 621 -18.10 -36.56 -78.43
CA LEU A 621 -18.20 -37.40 -77.23
C LEU A 621 -17.78 -36.66 -75.95
N LYS A 622 -16.64 -35.96 -76.01
CA LYS A 622 -16.08 -35.21 -74.88
C LYS A 622 -16.95 -34.01 -74.47
N ASN A 623 -17.53 -33.33 -75.46
CA ASN A 623 -18.33 -32.11 -75.26
C ASN A 623 -19.79 -32.40 -74.86
N GLU A 624 -20.36 -33.51 -75.31
CA GLU A 624 -21.77 -33.87 -75.10
C GLU A 624 -22.00 -34.68 -73.81
N LEU A 625 -20.97 -35.39 -73.31
CA LEU A 625 -21.02 -36.21 -72.11
C LEU A 625 -20.07 -35.70 -71.03
N ASN A 626 -18.88 -36.30 -70.90
CA ASN A 626 -17.82 -35.91 -69.96
C ASN A 626 -16.49 -36.58 -70.34
N ASP A 627 -15.43 -36.20 -69.62
CA ASP A 627 -14.08 -36.80 -69.74
C ASP A 627 -14.04 -38.30 -69.40
N GLU A 628 -14.92 -38.80 -68.52
CA GLU A 628 -14.91 -40.21 -68.12
C GLU A 628 -15.30 -41.13 -69.30
N VAL A 629 -16.37 -40.81 -70.01
CA VAL A 629 -16.80 -41.60 -71.19
C VAL A 629 -15.78 -41.48 -72.32
N TYR A 630 -15.20 -40.29 -72.53
CA TYR A 630 -14.08 -40.11 -73.48
C TYR A 630 -12.89 -41.02 -73.14
N ASN A 631 -12.49 -41.08 -71.87
CA ASN A 631 -11.39 -41.92 -71.42
C ASN A 631 -11.71 -43.42 -71.54
N ALA A 632 -12.95 -43.84 -71.27
CA ALA A 632 -13.39 -45.22 -71.47
C ALA A 632 -13.32 -45.64 -72.95
N VAL A 633 -13.90 -44.83 -73.85
CA VAL A 633 -13.91 -45.10 -75.30
C VAL A 633 -12.50 -45.10 -75.88
N THR A 634 -11.67 -44.12 -75.54
CA THR A 634 -10.28 -44.04 -76.03
C THR A 634 -9.37 -45.13 -75.47
N THR A 635 -9.67 -45.69 -74.29
CA THR A 635 -8.95 -46.85 -73.74
C THR A 635 -9.34 -48.13 -74.46
N ALA A 636 -10.65 -48.42 -74.59
CA ALA A 636 -11.12 -49.60 -75.30
C ALA A 636 -10.67 -49.63 -76.77
N LEU A 637 -10.65 -48.48 -77.44
CA LEU A 637 -10.16 -48.36 -78.82
C LEU A 637 -8.66 -48.70 -78.96
N LYS A 638 -7.82 -48.31 -77.98
CA LYS A 638 -6.40 -48.70 -77.94
C LYS A 638 -6.25 -50.21 -77.73
N GLU A 639 -7.03 -50.80 -76.83
CA GLU A 639 -6.98 -52.23 -76.54
C GLU A 639 -7.40 -53.09 -77.75
N LEU A 640 -8.44 -52.70 -78.49
CA LEU A 640 -8.78 -53.36 -79.76
C LEU A 640 -7.62 -53.29 -80.77
N ASN A 641 -6.88 -52.18 -80.80
CA ASN A 641 -5.77 -51.99 -81.73
C ASN A 641 -4.49 -52.75 -81.32
N GLU A 642 -4.22 -52.89 -80.02
CA GLU A 642 -3.06 -53.66 -79.51
C GLU A 642 -3.28 -55.17 -79.63
N TYR A 643 -4.48 -55.67 -79.28
CA TYR A 643 -4.75 -57.11 -79.20
C TYR A 643 -5.42 -57.71 -80.45
N ASN A 644 -6.01 -56.88 -81.33
CA ASN A 644 -6.70 -57.33 -82.54
C ASN A 644 -6.82 -56.23 -83.63
N PRO A 645 -5.70 -55.64 -84.09
CA PRO A 645 -5.72 -54.47 -84.98
C PRO A 645 -6.57 -54.66 -86.24
N SER A 646 -6.48 -55.84 -86.87
CA SER A 646 -7.18 -56.17 -88.11
C SER A 646 -8.63 -56.60 -87.92
N GLY A 647 -8.96 -57.27 -86.81
CA GLY A 647 -10.28 -57.85 -86.60
C GLY A 647 -11.23 -56.97 -85.79
N ARG A 648 -10.71 -56.05 -84.96
CA ARG A 648 -11.46 -55.10 -84.10
C ARG A 648 -12.56 -55.71 -83.21
N TYR A 649 -12.58 -57.02 -83.02
CA TYR A 649 -13.43 -57.72 -82.06
C TYR A 649 -12.72 -57.91 -80.71
N ILE A 650 -13.50 -57.97 -79.63
CA ILE A 650 -13.01 -58.10 -78.26
C ILE A 650 -12.28 -59.43 -78.06
N VAL A 651 -11.02 -59.38 -77.60
CA VAL A 651 -10.20 -60.55 -77.26
C VAL A 651 -10.23 -60.78 -75.74
N SER A 652 -10.30 -62.04 -75.31
CA SER A 652 -10.25 -62.41 -73.89
C SER A 652 -8.83 -62.86 -73.51
N GLU A 653 -8.25 -62.24 -72.48
CA GLU A 653 -6.87 -62.47 -72.06
C GLU A 653 -6.75 -62.76 -70.56
N LEU A 654 -5.76 -63.58 -70.18
CA LEU A 654 -5.39 -63.75 -68.77
C LEU A 654 -4.73 -62.47 -68.27
N TRP A 655 -5.32 -61.82 -67.27
CA TRP A 655 -4.92 -60.50 -66.80
C TRP A 655 -4.67 -60.49 -65.29
N ASN A 656 -3.58 -59.86 -64.88
CA ASN A 656 -3.27 -59.54 -63.50
C ASN A 656 -3.69 -58.09 -63.23
N PHE A 657 -4.90 -57.92 -62.66
CA PHE A 657 -5.49 -56.63 -62.30
C PHE A 657 -4.73 -55.91 -61.17
N SER A 658 -3.94 -56.62 -60.37
CA SER A 658 -3.10 -56.00 -59.34
C SER A 658 -1.81 -55.39 -59.89
N LEU A 659 -1.30 -55.90 -61.03
CA LEU A 659 -0.10 -55.40 -61.72
C LEU A 659 -0.40 -54.68 -63.05
N GLN A 660 -1.67 -54.63 -63.45
CA GLN A 660 -2.16 -54.09 -64.73
C GLN A 660 -1.39 -54.59 -65.96
N ARG A 661 -1.15 -55.90 -66.02
CA ARG A 661 -0.52 -56.57 -67.17
C ARG A 661 -1.13 -57.95 -67.46
N LYS A 662 -0.81 -58.49 -68.64
CA LYS A 662 -1.05 -59.89 -68.99
C LYS A 662 -0.39 -60.83 -67.97
N ALA A 663 -1.11 -61.88 -67.57
CA ALA A 663 -0.66 -62.89 -66.63
C ALA A 663 -0.02 -64.10 -67.35
N THR A 664 0.91 -64.77 -66.68
CA THR A 664 1.48 -66.05 -67.16
C THR A 664 0.52 -67.21 -66.89
N LEU A 665 0.79 -68.36 -67.54
CA LEU A 665 0.04 -69.60 -67.30
C LEU A 665 0.21 -70.07 -65.84
N GLU A 666 1.45 -70.01 -65.36
CA GLU A 666 1.84 -70.35 -63.98
C GLU A 666 1.14 -69.46 -62.95
N GLU A 667 1.15 -68.13 -63.13
CA GLU A 667 0.44 -67.19 -62.26
C GLU A 667 -1.06 -67.51 -62.14
N ALA A 668 -1.71 -67.89 -63.26
CA ALA A 668 -3.13 -68.24 -63.26
C ALA A 668 -3.40 -69.59 -62.57
N VAL A 669 -2.58 -70.61 -62.82
CA VAL A 669 -2.68 -71.93 -62.16
C VAL A 669 -2.44 -71.81 -60.66
N GLU A 670 -1.38 -71.09 -60.25
CA GLU A 670 -1.13 -70.81 -58.83
C GLU A 670 -2.30 -70.10 -58.18
N HIS A 671 -2.88 -69.08 -58.83
CA HIS A 671 -4.02 -68.36 -58.29
C HIS A 671 -5.23 -69.29 -58.07
N ILE A 672 -5.56 -70.13 -59.05
CA ILE A 672 -6.66 -71.11 -58.93
C ILE A 672 -6.37 -72.11 -57.81
N CYS A 673 -5.14 -72.65 -57.71
CA CYS A 673 -4.75 -73.54 -56.63
C CYS A 673 -4.84 -72.87 -55.25
N GLN A 674 -4.50 -71.58 -55.14
CA GLN A 674 -4.67 -70.81 -53.90
C GLN A 674 -6.16 -70.60 -53.56
N GLN A 675 -6.99 -70.19 -54.53
CA GLN A 675 -8.43 -70.04 -54.32
C GLN A 675 -9.11 -71.36 -53.93
N TRP A 676 -8.74 -72.48 -54.57
CA TRP A 676 -9.22 -73.81 -54.20
C TRP A 676 -8.87 -74.17 -52.75
N ARG A 677 -7.60 -73.93 -52.34
CA ARG A 677 -7.15 -74.15 -50.96
C ARG A 677 -7.91 -73.28 -49.95
N LEU A 678 -8.21 -72.02 -50.30
CA LEU A 678 -9.00 -71.10 -49.47
C LEU A 678 -10.47 -71.52 -49.37
N HIS A 679 -11.11 -71.92 -50.47
CA HIS A 679 -12.48 -72.44 -50.48
C HIS A 679 -12.62 -73.75 -49.70
N LYS A 680 -11.64 -74.66 -49.79
CA LYS A 680 -11.64 -75.91 -49.01
C LYS A 680 -11.61 -75.63 -47.50
N ARG A 681 -10.80 -74.66 -47.06
CA ARG A 681 -10.71 -74.17 -45.67
C ARG A 681 -11.91 -73.34 -45.18
N ARG A 682 -12.94 -73.13 -46.01
CA ARG A 682 -14.19 -72.43 -45.66
C ARG A 682 -15.43 -73.33 -45.70
N ARG A 683 -15.26 -74.62 -46.05
CA ARG A 683 -16.30 -75.67 -45.98
C ARG A 683 -16.04 -76.69 -44.87
N THR A 684 -14.93 -76.53 -44.15
CA THR A 684 -14.58 -77.13 -42.86
C THR A 684 -14.62 -76.02 -41.82
#